data_AF-A0AAV6PKK4-F1
#
_entry.id   AF-A0AAV6PKK4-F1
#
_cell.length_a   1.000
_cell.length_b   1.000
_cell.length_c   1.000
_cell.angle_alpha   90.00
_cell.angle_beta   90.00
_cell.angle_gamma   90.00
#
_symmetry.space_group_name_H-M   'P 1'
#
loop_
_entity.id
_entity.type
_entity.pdbx_description
1 polymer ?
#
loop_
_entity_poly.entity_id
_entity_poly.type
_entity_poly.pdbx_seq_one_letter_code
_entity_poly.pdbx_strand_id
1 'polypeptide(L)'
;MAVNWADRLSAFSLSPTEFLSGTTVDAFLAELLREIRDDRASYAVKVCLFHTTLLMKCAFTDSLFSAEDELFMLKRLVVLSQHPLLTTADKLFYIDCILHFPENRPISCGDGDEALPVLLTPQLASVLMPTVFNDSATLLTRLNLMSLVYLEEGDDGEGKGPAYLYEHLTALLHIVESRGSRENIVTFFRATFLFLMYFCQIESYSSSLVEKLCELYVHHTHLAPHLISLADYIQDRLSESNWAERLLQAMQRAITEVSLTQLTLPDLHSHLKMLGRVAEEGKIPQQSTLRFLYSIITPSSSTLCMSGDWHLGNRVLAVCRRLLVHPSLDSVLVPLADILQHLTCHHGDIDIQDHARLYYTLLTTLSQEKLAGVLARGATERGRQIKTRSLSCIVAESEGLTRALTIHRTEKAVFSVVVVNSETHQHTHAMSESDLPQNDADNNPDDANIILEAYRGQFNDPDFASEITLSYQLVHTQANDCCFDQLFSIRLHFSLTDDHYEELSDLSIPCLFREGPLPVVKLRLKPRQPFPTTLQASAIFTTQDGLSWHTVLPAICVAFQQVFAPLPAPSAWGRSSKLILFERLWDEICSESGDCAVSLFCCQLEDAALSSLSEKHFLPYLISDLSHKEELKVLFFLPPQSHVLLRIKLEEDAAHFNIATDKWQLLPHINSYLLTITSSQEDAHS
;
A
#
# COMPACT_ATOMS: atom_id res chain seq x y z
N MET A 1 -28.68 30.76 21.05
CA MET A 1 -28.88 29.62 20.13
C MET A 1 -27.57 28.88 20.07
N ALA A 2 -27.53 27.57 20.34
CA ALA A 2 -26.30 26.80 20.22
C ALA A 2 -25.87 26.84 18.75
N VAL A 3 -24.68 27.40 18.49
CA VAL A 3 -24.12 27.44 17.14
C VAL A 3 -23.89 26.00 16.70
N ASN A 4 -24.48 25.58 15.57
CA ASN A 4 -24.23 24.25 15.03
C ASN A 4 -22.84 24.22 14.39
N TRP A 5 -21.84 23.86 15.18
CA TRP A 5 -20.45 23.80 14.72
C TRP A 5 -20.22 22.72 13.66
N ALA A 6 -21.00 21.65 13.63
CA ALA A 6 -20.87 20.64 12.58
C ALA A 6 -21.16 21.22 11.19
N ASP A 7 -22.22 22.02 11.07
CA ASP A 7 -22.61 22.65 9.80
C ASP A 7 -21.61 23.75 9.39
N ARG A 8 -21.10 24.51 10.35
CA ARG A 8 -20.12 25.58 10.06
C ARG A 8 -18.76 25.03 9.66
N LEU A 9 -18.29 23.99 10.35
CA LEU A 9 -17.01 23.35 10.01
C LEU A 9 -17.10 22.61 8.67
N SER A 10 -18.21 21.94 8.38
CA SER A 10 -18.42 21.32 7.05
C SER A 10 -18.49 22.36 5.93
N ALA A 11 -19.18 23.49 6.14
CA ALA A 11 -19.20 24.59 5.18
C ALA A 11 -17.80 25.18 4.95
N PHE A 12 -17.01 25.36 6.02
CA PHE A 12 -15.62 25.82 5.91
C PHE A 12 -14.74 24.79 5.18
N SER A 13 -14.87 23.49 5.45
CA SER A 13 -14.09 22.44 4.78
C SER A 13 -14.43 22.25 3.31
N LEU A 14 -15.70 22.49 2.91
CA LEU A 14 -16.15 22.37 1.51
C LEU A 14 -15.67 23.53 0.65
N SER A 15 -15.71 24.76 1.16
CA SER A 15 -15.33 25.96 0.42
C SER A 15 -14.85 27.07 1.38
N PRO A 16 -13.56 27.06 1.79
CA PRO A 16 -13.01 28.05 2.71
C PRO A 16 -13.15 29.49 2.20
N THR A 17 -12.98 29.69 0.89
CA THR A 17 -13.08 31.02 0.23
C THR A 17 -14.50 31.57 0.26
N GLU A 18 -15.50 30.74 -0.01
CA GLU A 18 -16.92 31.12 0.04
C GLU A 18 -17.38 31.37 1.48
N PHE A 19 -16.94 30.53 2.43
CA PHE A 19 -17.25 30.71 3.84
C PHE A 19 -16.68 32.03 4.40
N LEU A 20 -15.43 32.34 4.07
CA LEU A 20 -14.77 33.60 4.46
C LEU A 20 -15.27 34.82 3.66
N SER A 21 -16.07 34.64 2.61
CA SER A 21 -16.78 35.77 1.97
C SER A 21 -18.00 36.22 2.80
N GLY A 22 -18.56 35.31 3.61
CA GLY A 22 -19.69 35.57 4.50
C GLY A 22 -19.31 35.98 5.94
N THR A 23 -18.06 35.81 6.34
CA THR A 23 -17.54 36.15 7.68
C THR A 23 -16.07 36.60 7.61
N THR A 24 -15.61 37.50 8.48
CA THR A 24 -14.17 37.86 8.49
C THR A 24 -13.33 36.81 9.20
N VAL A 25 -12.09 36.64 8.75
CA VAL A 25 -11.13 35.67 9.32
C VAL A 25 -10.94 35.91 10.83
N ASP A 26 -10.82 37.17 11.26
CA ASP A 26 -10.68 37.56 12.66
C ASP A 26 -11.91 37.22 13.50
N ALA A 27 -13.12 37.47 12.97
CA ALA A 27 -14.37 37.17 13.68
C ALA A 27 -14.57 35.66 13.83
N PHE A 28 -14.24 34.90 12.79
CA PHE A 28 -14.30 33.45 12.83
C PHE A 28 -13.27 32.85 13.80
N LEU A 29 -12.02 33.36 13.79
CA LEU A 29 -11.00 32.95 14.77
C LEU A 29 -11.44 33.26 16.22
N ALA A 30 -11.98 34.46 16.47
CA ALA A 30 -12.47 34.83 17.80
C ALA A 30 -13.60 33.89 18.27
N GLU A 31 -14.50 33.48 17.37
CA GLU A 31 -15.53 32.48 17.68
C GLU A 31 -14.96 31.09 17.95
N LEU A 32 -13.97 30.64 17.17
CA LEU A 32 -13.27 29.37 17.38
C LEU A 32 -12.57 29.33 18.74
N LEU A 33 -11.76 30.34 19.05
CA LEU A 33 -11.04 30.44 20.33
C LEU A 33 -12.00 30.54 21.52
N ARG A 34 -13.13 31.24 21.36
CA ARG A 34 -14.19 31.32 22.39
C ARG A 34 -14.80 29.96 22.67
N GLU A 35 -15.05 29.13 21.65
CA GLU A 35 -15.58 27.78 21.88
C GLU A 35 -14.54 26.80 22.41
N ILE A 36 -13.30 26.90 21.94
CA ILE A 36 -12.20 26.08 22.47
C ILE A 36 -12.04 26.33 23.99
N ARG A 37 -12.28 27.57 24.42
CA ARG A 37 -12.31 27.98 25.83
C ARG A 37 -13.51 27.43 26.59
N ASP A 38 -14.66 27.16 25.94
CA ASP A 38 -15.84 26.66 26.62
C ASP A 38 -15.66 25.20 27.04
N ASP A 39 -15.74 24.93 28.34
CA ASP A 39 -15.64 23.58 28.89
C ASP A 39 -16.90 22.75 28.61
N ARG A 40 -18.03 23.38 28.26
CA ARG A 40 -19.32 22.71 28.00
C ARG A 40 -19.44 22.12 26.61
N ALA A 41 -18.59 22.51 25.66
CA ALA A 41 -18.59 21.96 24.31
C ALA A 41 -18.16 20.49 24.30
N SER A 42 -18.81 19.69 23.45
CA SER A 42 -18.49 18.27 23.26
C SER A 42 -17.05 18.09 22.78
N TYR A 43 -16.36 17.06 23.29
CA TYR A 43 -14.98 16.77 22.94
C TYR A 43 -14.79 16.46 21.46
N ALA A 44 -15.77 15.82 20.80
CA ALA A 44 -15.73 15.57 19.36
C ALA A 44 -15.71 16.89 18.55
N VAL A 45 -16.45 17.89 19.00
CA VAL A 45 -16.44 19.22 18.38
C VAL A 45 -15.09 19.90 18.63
N LYS A 46 -14.52 19.76 19.84
CA LYS A 46 -13.19 20.34 20.17
C LYS A 46 -12.07 19.80 19.29
N VAL A 47 -12.06 18.51 18.96
CA VAL A 47 -11.08 17.93 18.02
C VAL A 47 -11.15 18.65 16.66
N CYS A 48 -12.34 18.78 16.09
CA CYS A 48 -12.53 19.45 14.80
C CYS A 48 -12.20 20.95 14.86
N LEU A 49 -12.51 21.63 15.98
CA LEU A 49 -12.16 23.03 16.20
C LEU A 49 -10.64 23.21 16.23
N PHE A 50 -9.91 22.37 16.97
CA PHE A 50 -8.45 22.41 17.02
C PHE A 50 -7.80 22.14 15.68
N HIS A 51 -8.24 21.10 14.98
CA HIS A 51 -7.76 20.79 13.63
C HIS A 51 -7.94 22.00 12.68
N THR A 52 -9.12 22.60 12.69
CA THR A 52 -9.43 23.78 11.84
C THR A 52 -8.58 24.99 12.23
N THR A 53 -8.36 25.21 13.52
CA THR A 53 -7.57 26.34 14.02
C THR A 53 -6.10 26.18 13.66
N LEU A 54 -5.55 24.96 13.76
CA LEU A 54 -4.18 24.66 13.33
C LEU A 54 -3.99 24.81 11.82
N LEU A 55 -4.97 24.36 11.01
CA LEU A 55 -4.95 24.60 9.56
C LEU A 55 -4.96 26.10 9.21
N MET A 56 -5.77 26.89 9.92
CA MET A 56 -5.76 28.35 9.75
C MET A 56 -4.40 28.93 10.15
N LYS A 57 -3.76 28.43 11.21
CA LYS A 57 -2.40 28.85 11.58
C LYS A 57 -1.36 28.46 10.53
N CYS A 58 -1.43 27.27 9.94
CA CYS A 58 -0.58 26.89 8.81
C CYS A 58 -0.73 27.86 7.62
N ALA A 59 -1.97 28.29 7.33
CA ALA A 59 -2.26 29.13 6.17
C ALA A 59 -1.92 30.61 6.37
N PHE A 60 -2.15 31.15 7.57
CA PHE A 60 -2.06 32.60 7.84
C PHE A 60 -0.89 32.99 8.77
N THR A 61 -0.21 32.02 9.38
CA THR A 61 0.97 32.17 10.24
C THR A 61 0.84 33.33 11.24
N ASP A 62 1.76 34.30 11.20
CA ASP A 62 1.88 35.41 12.18
C ASP A 62 0.93 36.58 11.86
N SER A 63 0.19 36.53 10.75
CA SER A 63 -0.71 37.62 10.35
C SER A 63 -2.03 37.63 11.13
N LEU A 64 -2.43 36.47 11.65
CA LEU A 64 -3.73 36.26 12.29
C LEU A 64 -3.62 35.87 13.77
N PHE A 65 -2.57 35.15 14.15
CA PHE A 65 -2.40 34.63 15.51
C PHE A 65 -1.40 35.49 16.29
N SER A 66 -1.79 35.92 17.50
CA SER A 66 -0.85 36.53 18.44
C SER A 66 -0.10 35.48 19.25
N ALA A 67 1.06 35.83 19.81
CA ALA A 67 1.78 34.94 20.73
C ALA A 67 0.95 34.53 21.97
N GLU A 68 0.00 35.37 22.39
CA GLU A 68 -0.93 35.04 23.48
C GLU A 68 -1.95 33.96 23.05
N ASP A 69 -2.44 34.02 21.82
CA ASP A 69 -3.36 33.03 21.26
C ASP A 69 -2.66 31.68 21.07
N GLU A 70 -1.41 31.70 20.60
CA GLU A 70 -0.58 30.50 20.47
C GLU A 70 -0.30 29.84 21.82
N LEU A 71 0.10 30.64 22.82
CA LEU A 71 0.29 30.14 24.18
C LEU A 71 -1.03 29.60 24.77
N PHE A 72 -2.16 30.23 24.47
CA PHE A 72 -3.48 29.73 24.89
C PHE A 72 -3.80 28.38 24.24
N MET A 73 -3.58 28.24 22.93
CA MET A 73 -3.78 27.00 22.19
C MET A 73 -2.92 25.88 22.76
N LEU A 74 -1.62 26.12 22.96
CA LEU A 74 -0.69 25.15 23.54
C LEU A 74 -1.11 24.73 24.95
N LYS A 75 -1.46 25.69 25.83
CA LYS A 75 -1.99 25.38 27.18
C LYS A 75 -3.21 24.46 27.11
N ARG A 76 -4.13 24.72 26.18
CA ARG A 76 -5.34 23.93 26.04
C ARG A 76 -5.07 22.54 25.46
N LEU A 77 -4.18 22.40 24.48
CA LEU A 77 -3.72 21.11 23.95
C LEU A 77 -3.06 20.25 25.04
N VAL A 78 -2.20 20.84 25.87
CA VAL A 78 -1.53 20.18 27.00
C VAL A 78 -2.53 19.69 28.04
N VAL A 79 -3.56 20.48 28.36
CA VAL A 79 -4.61 20.07 29.31
C VAL A 79 -5.49 18.96 28.72
N LEU A 80 -5.86 19.08 27.45
CA LEU A 80 -6.74 18.09 26.80
C LEU A 80 -6.04 16.76 26.59
N SER A 81 -4.75 16.73 26.25
CA SER A 81 -3.98 15.48 26.09
C SER A 81 -3.89 14.63 27.38
N GLN A 82 -4.33 15.14 28.53
CA GLN A 82 -4.42 14.40 29.79
C GLN A 82 -5.83 14.15 30.29
N HIS A 83 -6.83 14.69 29.62
CA HIS A 83 -8.18 14.69 30.15
C HIS A 83 -8.69 13.24 30.33
N PRO A 84 -9.12 12.83 31.54
CA PRO A 84 -9.40 11.42 31.84
C PRO A 84 -10.59 10.86 31.05
N LEU A 85 -11.56 11.70 30.68
CA LEU A 85 -12.74 11.29 29.90
C LEU A 85 -12.49 11.12 28.40
N LEU A 86 -11.31 11.49 27.91
CA LEU A 86 -10.98 11.37 26.48
C LEU A 86 -10.48 9.98 26.13
N THR A 87 -10.78 9.58 24.89
CA THR A 87 -10.26 8.33 24.33
C THR A 87 -8.75 8.44 24.11
N THR A 88 -8.07 7.29 23.99
CA THR A 88 -6.65 7.25 23.65
C THR A 88 -6.39 7.93 22.29
N ALA A 89 -7.27 7.73 21.30
CA ALA A 89 -7.12 8.37 19.99
C ALA A 89 -7.14 9.91 20.09
N ASP A 90 -8.06 10.48 20.88
CA ASP A 90 -8.13 11.93 21.07
C ASP A 90 -6.87 12.46 21.79
N LYS A 91 -6.38 11.74 22.80
CA LYS A 91 -5.16 12.12 23.54
C LYS A 91 -3.94 12.11 22.63
N LEU A 92 -3.81 11.09 21.78
CA LEU A 92 -2.74 10.99 20.79
C LEU A 92 -2.84 12.12 19.75
N PHE A 93 -4.04 12.43 19.26
CA PHE A 93 -4.26 13.56 18.35
C PHE A 93 -3.79 14.88 18.96
N TYR A 94 -4.12 15.16 20.22
CA TYR A 94 -3.69 16.40 20.87
C TYR A 94 -2.17 16.46 21.09
N ILE A 95 -1.51 15.33 21.36
CA ILE A 95 -0.04 15.29 21.47
C ILE A 95 0.61 15.47 20.09
N ASP A 96 0.05 14.85 19.05
CA ASP A 96 0.49 14.99 17.67
C ASP A 96 0.38 16.45 17.18
N CYS A 97 -0.71 17.13 17.55
CA CYS A 97 -0.87 18.57 17.31
C CYS A 97 0.21 19.42 17.98
N ILE A 98 0.77 18.98 19.11
CA ILE A 98 1.86 19.70 19.80
C ILE A 98 3.19 19.46 19.06
N LEU A 99 3.47 18.21 18.64
CA LEU A 99 4.69 17.84 17.92
C LEU A 99 4.78 18.45 16.50
N HIS A 100 3.62 18.70 15.89
CA HIS A 100 3.50 19.28 14.55
C HIS A 100 2.88 20.69 14.59
N PHE A 101 3.09 21.44 15.68
CA PHE A 101 2.53 22.76 15.81
C PHE A 101 3.12 23.71 14.75
N PRO A 102 2.27 24.43 13.98
CA PRO A 102 2.73 25.19 12.82
C PRO A 102 3.40 26.51 13.21
N GLU A 103 4.73 26.51 13.24
CA GLU A 103 5.56 27.70 13.45
C GLU A 103 6.39 28.04 12.22
N ASN A 104 6.75 29.31 12.07
CA ASN A 104 7.59 29.81 10.97
C ASN A 104 9.04 29.32 11.14
N ARG A 105 9.32 28.10 10.65
CA ARG A 105 10.66 27.49 10.67
C ARG A 105 11.48 27.90 9.43
N PRO A 106 12.82 27.94 9.54
CA PRO A 106 13.68 28.07 8.36
C PRO A 106 13.45 26.87 7.42
N ILE A 107 13.51 27.14 6.11
CA ILE A 107 13.18 26.23 4.98
C ILE A 107 13.99 24.90 4.98
N SER A 108 14.97 24.73 5.89
CA SER A 108 15.79 23.52 5.98
C SER A 108 15.19 22.39 6.85
N CYS A 109 14.13 22.64 7.62
CA CYS A 109 13.42 21.58 8.33
C CYS A 109 12.43 20.90 7.37
N GLY A 110 12.51 19.58 7.19
CA GLY A 110 11.59 18.86 6.32
C GLY A 110 10.15 18.93 6.85
N ASP A 111 9.17 18.91 5.95
CA ASP A 111 7.71 18.94 6.25
C ASP A 111 7.20 17.79 7.15
N GLY A 112 8.07 16.92 7.67
CA GLY A 112 7.73 15.77 8.52
C GLY A 112 8.63 15.56 9.73
N ASP A 113 9.47 16.53 10.11
CA ASP A 113 10.29 16.43 11.32
C ASP A 113 9.51 16.90 12.56
N GLU A 114 9.31 15.99 13.52
CA GLU A 114 8.78 16.31 14.85
C GLU A 114 9.68 17.35 15.53
N ALA A 115 9.14 18.51 15.89
CA ALA A 115 9.89 19.50 16.66
C ALA A 115 8.96 20.34 17.52
N LEU A 116 9.49 20.88 18.61
CA LEU A 116 8.65 21.50 19.61
C LEU A 116 8.28 22.94 19.25
N PRO A 117 7.11 23.41 19.70
CA PRO A 117 6.76 24.82 19.63
C PRO A 117 7.67 25.65 20.54
N VAL A 118 8.16 26.80 20.07
CA VAL A 118 9.02 27.72 20.84
C VAL A 118 8.38 28.16 22.17
N LEU A 119 7.05 28.31 22.19
CA LEU A 119 6.30 28.73 23.38
C LEU A 119 5.99 27.58 24.34
N LEU A 120 6.31 26.33 23.99
CA LEU A 120 6.12 25.18 24.86
C LEU A 120 7.23 25.12 25.91
N THR A 121 7.00 25.75 27.06
CA THR A 121 7.97 25.68 28.14
C THR A 121 7.96 24.31 28.82
N PRO A 122 9.09 23.85 29.36
CA PRO A 122 9.22 22.62 30.14
C PRO A 122 8.29 22.58 31.36
N GLN A 123 8.05 23.74 31.98
CA GLN A 123 7.07 23.88 33.07
C GLN A 123 5.64 23.59 32.57
N LEU A 124 5.29 24.06 31.38
CA LEU A 124 3.99 23.77 30.75
C LEU A 124 3.89 22.28 30.36
N ALA A 125 4.96 21.72 29.80
CA ALA A 125 5.01 20.32 29.40
C ALA A 125 5.07 19.34 30.58
N SER A 126 5.52 19.77 31.77
CA SER A 126 5.67 18.91 32.97
C SER A 126 4.42 18.12 33.36
N VAL A 127 3.24 18.61 32.99
CA VAL A 127 1.97 17.93 33.25
C VAL A 127 1.86 16.65 32.41
N LEU A 128 2.50 16.60 31.24
CA LEU A 128 2.50 15.47 30.30
C LEU A 128 3.51 14.37 30.64
N MET A 129 4.10 14.39 31.83
CA MET A 129 5.06 13.38 32.23
C MET A 129 4.47 11.96 32.12
N PRO A 130 5.19 11.01 31.51
CA PRO A 130 4.75 9.62 31.41
C PRO A 130 4.51 9.00 32.79
N THR A 131 3.42 8.26 32.93
CA THR A 131 3.09 7.49 34.13
C THR A 131 2.84 6.03 33.74
N VAL A 132 3.13 5.10 34.66
CA VAL A 132 2.97 3.64 34.41
C VAL A 132 1.51 3.22 34.19
N PHE A 133 0.56 4.10 34.49
CA PHE A 133 -0.87 3.90 34.28
C PHE A 133 -1.36 4.36 32.90
N ASN A 134 -0.49 5.00 32.10
CA ASN A 134 -0.84 5.36 30.74
C ASN A 134 -0.87 4.11 29.85
N ASP A 135 -1.77 4.11 28.86
CA ASP A 135 -1.74 3.12 27.80
C ASP A 135 -0.41 3.22 27.02
N SER A 136 -0.01 2.12 26.38
CA SER A 136 1.28 2.01 25.71
C SER A 136 1.53 3.09 24.67
N ALA A 137 0.52 3.46 23.89
CA ALA A 137 0.67 4.47 22.84
C ALA A 137 0.86 5.86 23.45
N THR A 138 -0.01 6.25 24.38
CA THR A 138 0.06 7.54 25.08
C THR A 138 1.36 7.68 25.88
N LEU A 139 1.84 6.60 26.49
CA LEU A 139 3.11 6.59 27.22
C LEU A 139 4.28 6.89 26.29
N LEU A 140 4.37 6.19 25.16
CA LEU A 140 5.47 6.35 24.21
C LEU A 140 5.48 7.74 23.56
N THR A 141 4.33 8.27 23.18
CA THR A 141 4.26 9.62 22.59
C THR A 141 4.60 10.71 23.61
N ARG A 142 4.16 10.57 24.86
CA ARG A 142 4.56 11.48 25.95
C ARG A 142 6.04 11.39 26.25
N LEU A 143 6.61 10.19 26.26
CA LEU A 143 8.04 10.00 26.45
C LEU A 143 8.83 10.68 25.34
N ASN A 144 8.41 10.52 24.09
CA ASN A 144 9.03 11.18 22.94
C ASN A 144 8.98 12.71 23.06
N LEU A 145 7.79 13.27 23.29
CA LEU A 145 7.61 14.71 23.50
C LEU A 145 8.49 15.22 24.64
N MET A 146 8.49 14.54 25.79
CA MET A 146 9.31 14.97 26.92
C MET A 146 10.81 14.84 26.67
N SER A 147 11.23 13.88 25.85
CA SER A 147 12.63 13.72 25.47
C SER A 147 13.09 14.89 24.61
N LEU A 148 12.26 15.36 23.68
CA LEU A 148 12.52 16.57 22.91
C LEU A 148 12.58 17.81 23.82
N VAL A 149 11.66 17.93 24.79
CA VAL A 149 11.59 19.11 25.68
C VAL A 149 12.88 19.23 26.49
N TYR A 150 13.38 18.12 27.02
CA TYR A 150 14.62 18.10 27.78
C TYR A 150 15.88 18.16 26.92
N LEU A 151 15.79 17.87 25.62
CA LEU A 151 16.88 18.08 24.68
C LEU A 151 17.07 19.58 24.37
N GLU A 152 15.98 20.34 24.25
CA GLU A 152 15.99 21.78 23.97
C GLU A 152 16.32 22.66 25.19
N GLU A 153 16.07 22.20 26.42
CA GLU A 153 16.41 22.94 27.66
C GLU A 153 17.91 23.23 27.84
N GLY A 154 18.79 22.46 27.20
CA GLY A 154 20.23 22.58 27.39
C GLY A 154 20.70 22.31 28.84
N ASP A 155 21.99 22.55 29.10
CA ASP A 155 22.66 22.29 30.39
C ASP A 155 22.30 23.30 31.51
N ASP A 156 21.43 24.28 31.22
CA ASP A 156 21.06 25.37 32.15
C ASP A 156 19.94 24.98 33.14
N GLY A 157 19.22 23.88 32.87
CA GLY A 157 18.31 23.25 33.83
C GLY A 157 19.09 22.33 34.77
N GLU A 158 18.83 22.41 36.08
CA GLU A 158 19.28 21.39 37.04
C GLU A 158 18.90 20.02 36.46
N GLY A 159 19.84 19.21 35.92
CA GLY A 159 19.64 18.04 35.05
C GLY A 159 18.74 16.90 35.57
N LYS A 160 17.52 17.23 35.96
CA LYS A 160 16.50 16.42 36.63
C LYS A 160 15.54 15.84 35.61
N GLY A 161 15.36 16.47 34.45
CA GLY A 161 14.46 16.03 33.39
C GLY A 161 14.76 14.62 32.89
N PRO A 162 15.96 14.37 32.32
CA PRO A 162 16.37 13.03 31.89
C PRO A 162 16.38 12.01 33.04
N ALA A 163 16.65 12.46 34.28
CA ALA A 163 16.59 11.60 35.46
C ALA A 163 15.18 11.05 35.72
N TYR A 164 14.14 11.87 35.62
CA TYR A 164 12.75 11.40 35.77
C TYR A 164 12.34 10.42 34.65
N LEU A 165 12.75 10.68 33.42
CA LEU A 165 12.50 9.75 32.31
C LEU A 165 13.22 8.41 32.54
N TYR A 166 14.44 8.46 33.07
CA TYR A 166 15.21 7.27 33.43
C TYR A 166 14.59 6.47 34.60
N GLU A 167 14.11 7.17 35.63
CA GLU A 167 13.36 6.56 36.73
C GLU A 167 12.09 5.87 36.22
N HIS A 168 11.39 6.51 35.27
CA HIS A 168 10.23 5.91 34.63
C HIS A 168 10.57 4.65 33.82
N LEU A 169 11.66 4.66 33.05
CA LEU A 169 12.16 3.45 32.37
C LEU A 169 12.49 2.33 33.36
N THR A 170 13.08 2.70 34.51
CA THR A 170 13.38 1.73 35.57
C THR A 170 12.10 1.15 36.18
N ALA A 171 11.05 1.96 36.34
CA ALA A 171 9.75 1.46 36.79
C ALA A 171 9.13 0.47 35.78
N LEU A 172 9.22 0.76 34.48
CA LEU A 172 8.79 -0.16 33.42
C LEU A 172 9.61 -1.45 33.40
N LEU A 173 10.93 -1.36 33.63
CA LEU A 173 11.80 -2.53 33.75
C LEU A 173 11.30 -3.47 34.86
N HIS A 174 11.01 -2.94 36.05
CA HIS A 174 10.50 -3.76 37.17
C HIS A 174 9.15 -4.43 36.86
N ILE A 175 8.30 -3.79 36.05
CA ILE A 175 7.05 -4.39 35.56
C ILE A 175 7.35 -5.56 34.60
N VAL A 176 8.37 -5.43 33.74
CA VAL A 176 8.80 -6.51 32.84
C VAL A 176 9.42 -7.67 33.63
N GLU A 177 10.28 -7.38 34.61
CA GLU A 177 10.92 -8.38 35.47
C GLU A 177 9.91 -9.26 36.21
N SER A 178 8.80 -8.66 36.66
CA SER A 178 7.71 -9.33 37.38
C SER A 178 6.74 -10.14 36.49
N ARG A 179 7.15 -10.49 35.26
CA ARG A 179 6.35 -11.13 34.19
C ARG A 179 5.22 -10.24 33.67
N GLY A 180 5.61 -9.09 33.13
CA GLY A 180 4.70 -8.20 32.41
C GLY A 180 4.03 -8.86 31.19
N SER A 181 2.91 -8.30 30.74
CA SER A 181 2.26 -8.72 29.49
C SER A 181 3.19 -8.51 28.29
N ARG A 182 2.91 -9.18 27.16
CA ARG A 182 3.63 -8.95 25.89
C ARG A 182 3.62 -7.47 25.50
N GLU A 183 2.53 -6.77 25.77
CA GLU A 183 2.42 -5.33 25.53
C GLU A 183 3.42 -4.54 26.38
N ASN A 184 3.51 -4.80 27.68
CA ASN A 184 4.45 -4.12 28.57
C ASN A 184 5.92 -4.34 28.15
N ILE A 185 6.26 -5.56 27.70
CA ILE A 185 7.59 -5.88 27.16
C ILE A 185 7.89 -4.99 25.96
N VAL A 186 6.99 -4.95 24.96
CA VAL A 186 7.17 -4.16 23.74
C VAL A 186 7.27 -2.67 24.07
N THR A 187 6.41 -2.18 24.98
CA THR A 187 6.41 -0.78 25.42
C THR A 187 7.72 -0.41 26.11
N PHE A 188 8.24 -1.26 27.00
CA PHE A 188 9.55 -1.05 27.62
C PHE A 188 10.66 -0.94 26.57
N PHE A 189 10.80 -1.91 25.66
CA PHE A 189 11.86 -1.87 24.64
C PHE A 189 11.74 -0.66 23.71
N ARG A 190 10.53 -0.25 23.33
CA ARG A 190 10.29 0.97 22.54
C ARG A 190 10.65 2.23 23.33
N ALA A 191 10.31 2.26 24.62
CA ALA A 191 10.65 3.37 25.50
C ALA A 191 12.17 3.49 25.69
N THR A 192 12.87 2.37 25.89
CA THR A 192 14.34 2.31 25.95
C THR A 192 14.96 2.79 24.64
N PHE A 193 14.42 2.37 23.49
CA PHE A 193 14.88 2.85 22.19
C PHE A 193 14.74 4.37 22.06
N LEU A 194 13.55 4.92 22.36
CA LEU A 194 13.31 6.38 22.30
C LEU A 194 14.27 7.14 23.22
N PHE A 195 14.46 6.69 24.46
CA PHE A 195 15.37 7.34 25.39
C PHE A 195 16.83 7.31 24.90
N LEU A 196 17.29 6.18 24.36
CA LEU A 196 18.63 6.08 23.79
C LEU A 196 18.80 6.96 22.55
N MET A 197 17.77 7.08 21.70
CA MET A 197 17.82 7.97 20.53
C MET A 197 18.19 9.42 20.87
N TYR A 198 17.73 9.92 22.02
CA TYR A 198 18.00 11.30 22.47
C TYR A 198 19.16 11.41 23.47
N PHE A 199 19.31 10.45 24.39
CA PHE A 199 20.21 10.56 25.55
C PHE A 199 21.35 9.54 25.55
N CYS A 200 21.64 8.85 24.44
CA CYS A 200 22.75 7.88 24.38
C CYS A 200 24.12 8.49 24.70
N GLN A 201 24.32 9.80 24.48
CA GLN A 201 25.58 10.48 24.78
C GLN A 201 25.87 10.58 26.29
N ILE A 202 24.84 10.45 27.15
CA ILE A 202 25.01 10.48 28.60
C ILE A 202 25.52 9.12 29.08
N GLU A 203 26.83 9.03 29.37
CA GLU A 203 27.50 7.75 29.68
C GLU A 203 26.96 7.05 30.93
N SER A 204 26.49 7.79 31.94
CA SER A 204 25.97 7.22 33.18
C SER A 204 24.69 6.40 32.96
N TYR A 205 23.71 6.97 32.25
CA TYR A 205 22.46 6.28 31.93
C TYR A 205 22.67 5.16 30.92
N SER A 206 23.47 5.41 29.90
CA SER A 206 23.71 4.41 28.85
C SER A 206 24.44 3.17 29.38
N SER A 207 25.42 3.34 30.27
CA SER A 207 26.11 2.22 30.94
C SER A 207 25.19 1.47 31.92
N SER A 208 24.42 2.20 32.73
CA SER A 208 23.47 1.60 33.66
C SER A 208 22.36 0.82 32.93
N LEU A 209 21.92 1.25 31.75
CA LEU A 209 20.98 0.49 30.91
C LEU A 209 21.58 -0.81 30.41
N VAL A 210 22.86 -0.82 30.00
CA VAL A 210 23.53 -2.05 29.57
C VAL A 210 23.53 -3.07 30.70
N GLU A 211 23.90 -2.65 31.92
CA GLU A 211 23.89 -3.51 33.11
C GLU A 211 22.49 -4.08 33.39
N LYS A 212 21.49 -3.20 33.48
CA LYS A 212 20.09 -3.59 33.73
C LYS A 212 19.50 -4.51 32.65
N LEU A 213 19.81 -4.27 31.38
CA LEU A 213 19.36 -5.13 30.28
C LEU A 213 20.06 -6.49 30.31
N CYS A 214 21.33 -6.55 30.73
CA CYS A 214 22.04 -7.81 30.93
C CYS A 214 21.43 -8.62 32.08
N GLU A 215 21.14 -7.97 33.22
CA GLU A 215 20.45 -8.59 34.35
C GLU A 215 19.07 -9.13 33.92
N LEU A 216 18.30 -8.32 33.20
CA LEU A 216 17.00 -8.73 32.66
C LEU A 216 17.12 -9.96 31.75
N TYR A 217 18.11 -10.00 30.87
CA TYR A 217 18.35 -11.11 29.96
C TYR A 217 18.68 -12.41 30.69
N VAL A 218 19.54 -12.35 31.71
CA VAL A 218 19.93 -13.53 32.51
C VAL A 218 18.72 -14.12 33.24
N HIS A 219 17.80 -13.28 33.71
CA HIS A 219 16.55 -13.73 34.33
C HIS A 219 15.49 -14.20 33.31
N HIS A 220 15.50 -13.64 32.09
CA HIS A 220 14.47 -13.85 31.07
C HIS A 220 15.06 -14.03 29.67
N THR A 221 15.68 -15.19 29.43
CA THR A 221 16.41 -15.51 28.18
C THR A 221 15.55 -15.39 26.91
N HIS A 222 14.23 -15.62 27.02
CA HIS A 222 13.27 -15.51 25.91
C HIS A 222 13.17 -14.10 25.30
N LEU A 223 13.66 -13.07 26.00
CA LEU A 223 13.70 -11.69 25.51
C LEU A 223 14.84 -11.43 24.51
N ALA A 224 15.67 -12.43 24.19
CA ALA A 224 16.76 -12.31 23.22
C ALA A 224 16.37 -11.59 21.91
N PRO A 225 15.22 -11.88 21.25
CA PRO A 225 14.87 -11.22 20.00
C PRO A 225 14.65 -9.70 20.14
N HIS A 226 14.12 -9.25 21.28
CA HIS A 226 13.88 -7.83 21.54
C HIS A 226 15.19 -7.07 21.77
N LEU A 227 16.14 -7.69 22.49
CA LEU A 227 17.48 -7.13 22.70
C LEU A 227 18.28 -7.05 21.41
N ILE A 228 18.22 -8.09 20.57
CA ILE A 228 18.84 -8.08 19.23
C ILE A 228 18.25 -6.95 18.39
N SER A 229 16.92 -6.86 18.33
CA SER A 229 16.24 -5.79 17.58
C SER A 229 16.63 -4.39 18.09
N LEU A 230 16.71 -4.21 19.41
CA LEU A 230 17.13 -2.94 20.02
C LEU A 230 18.56 -2.57 19.61
N ALA A 231 19.49 -3.53 19.66
CA ALA A 231 20.87 -3.31 19.22
C ALA A 231 20.94 -2.93 17.74
N ASP A 232 20.20 -3.63 16.88
CA ASP A 232 20.14 -3.38 15.43
C ASP A 232 19.61 -1.99 15.11
N TYR A 233 18.45 -1.62 15.68
CA TYR A 233 17.85 -0.31 15.42
C TYR A 233 18.72 0.85 15.93
N ILE A 234 19.40 0.68 17.07
CA ILE A 234 20.31 1.71 17.58
C ILE A 234 21.55 1.82 16.69
N GLN A 235 22.10 0.71 16.21
CA GLN A 235 23.26 0.73 15.31
C GLN A 235 22.94 1.35 13.95
N ASP A 236 21.74 1.09 13.40
CA ASP A 236 21.27 1.67 12.13
C ASP A 236 21.03 3.17 12.23
N ARG A 237 20.49 3.66 13.35
CA ARG A 237 20.11 5.07 13.54
C ARG A 237 21.22 5.92 14.15
N LEU A 238 22.08 5.33 14.98
CA LEU A 238 23.18 6.00 15.70
C LEU A 238 24.52 5.30 15.40
N SER A 239 24.98 5.37 14.15
CA SER A 239 26.23 4.72 13.70
C SER A 239 27.50 5.19 14.43
N GLU A 240 27.45 6.37 15.06
CA GLU A 240 28.58 6.93 15.83
C GLU A 240 28.65 6.40 17.26
N SER A 241 27.56 5.82 17.79
CA SER A 241 27.53 5.31 19.15
C SER A 241 28.07 3.89 19.24
N ASN A 242 28.93 3.64 20.24
CA ASN A 242 29.42 2.30 20.59
C ASN A 242 28.48 1.56 21.58
N TRP A 243 27.28 2.07 21.83
CA TRP A 243 26.36 1.48 22.82
C TRP A 243 25.93 0.06 22.48
N ALA A 244 25.56 -0.20 21.22
CA ALA A 244 25.15 -1.53 20.76
C ALA A 244 26.30 -2.55 20.93
N GLU A 245 27.54 -2.15 20.60
CA GLU A 245 28.74 -2.96 20.81
C GLU A 245 28.98 -3.27 22.29
N ARG A 246 28.82 -2.27 23.17
CA ARG A 246 28.94 -2.44 24.63
C ARG A 246 27.88 -3.42 25.17
N LEU A 247 26.63 -3.31 24.71
CA LEU A 247 25.54 -4.23 25.07
C LEU A 247 25.86 -5.65 24.64
N LEU A 248 26.20 -5.85 23.36
CA LEU A 248 26.49 -7.17 22.81
C LEU A 248 27.70 -7.82 23.49
N GLN A 249 28.73 -7.04 23.82
CA GLN A 249 29.89 -7.51 24.57
C GLN A 249 29.51 -7.91 26.02
N ALA A 250 28.65 -7.14 26.68
CA ALA A 250 28.15 -7.48 28.01
C ALA A 250 27.29 -8.76 28.00
N MET A 251 26.43 -8.91 26.99
CA MET A 251 25.65 -10.14 26.77
C MET A 251 26.54 -11.36 26.51
N GLN A 252 27.59 -11.21 25.71
CA GLN A 252 28.57 -12.27 25.48
C GLN A 252 29.20 -12.74 26.79
N ARG A 253 29.67 -11.81 27.63
CA ARG A 253 30.23 -12.14 28.94
C ARG A 253 29.21 -12.89 29.80
N ALA A 254 28.01 -12.33 29.93
CA ALA A 254 26.93 -12.92 30.72
C ALA A 254 26.61 -14.36 30.29
N ILE A 255 26.52 -14.63 28.98
CA ILE A 255 26.25 -15.98 28.45
C ILE A 255 27.41 -16.94 28.72
N THR A 256 28.66 -16.48 28.54
CA THR A 256 29.84 -17.35 28.68
C THR A 256 30.19 -17.70 30.12
N GLU A 257 29.68 -16.92 31.08
CA GLU A 257 29.85 -17.15 32.53
C GLU A 257 28.78 -18.06 33.13
N VAL A 258 27.71 -18.41 32.39
CA VAL A 258 26.64 -19.29 32.88
C VAL A 258 27.14 -20.72 33.08
N SER A 259 26.78 -21.33 34.22
CA SER A 259 27.02 -22.74 34.49
C SER A 259 26.17 -23.64 33.59
N LEU A 260 26.82 -24.49 32.79
CA LEU A 260 26.19 -25.46 31.87
C LEU A 260 25.25 -26.45 32.55
N THR A 261 25.41 -26.68 33.85
CA THR A 261 24.58 -27.61 34.63
C THR A 261 23.17 -27.10 34.93
N GLN A 262 22.92 -25.80 34.80
CA GLN A 262 21.63 -25.16 35.09
C GLN A 262 20.88 -24.73 33.82
N LEU A 263 21.48 -24.94 32.64
CA LEU A 263 20.96 -24.49 31.35
C LEU A 263 19.82 -25.39 30.85
N THR A 264 18.67 -24.79 30.56
CA THR A 264 17.58 -25.49 29.85
C THR A 264 17.77 -25.38 28.33
N LEU A 265 17.14 -26.28 27.57
CA LEU A 265 17.17 -26.26 26.10
C LEU A 265 16.66 -24.95 25.48
N PRO A 266 15.53 -24.34 25.91
CA PRO A 266 15.09 -23.05 25.37
C PRO A 266 16.04 -21.89 25.71
N ASP A 267 16.68 -21.91 26.90
CA ASP A 267 17.70 -20.91 27.25
C ASP A 267 18.90 -21.00 26.31
N LEU A 268 19.35 -22.22 26.01
CA LEU A 268 20.43 -22.46 25.06
C LEU A 268 20.08 -21.96 23.65
N HIS A 269 18.84 -22.15 23.19
CA HIS A 269 18.38 -21.61 21.90
C HIS A 269 18.48 -20.08 21.84
N SER A 270 18.07 -19.40 22.92
CA SER A 270 18.16 -17.95 23.03
C SER A 270 19.61 -17.46 23.11
N HIS A 271 20.45 -18.16 23.89
CA HIS A 271 21.87 -17.87 24.02
C HIS A 271 22.60 -17.99 22.67
N LEU A 272 22.36 -19.07 21.92
CA LEU A 272 22.96 -19.25 20.60
C LEU A 272 22.48 -18.20 19.60
N LYS A 273 21.21 -17.79 19.67
CA LYS A 273 20.69 -16.72 18.82
C LYS A 273 21.40 -15.38 19.12
N MET A 274 21.56 -15.06 20.41
CA MET A 274 22.28 -13.86 20.85
C MET A 274 23.76 -13.91 20.45
N LEU A 275 24.44 -15.03 20.69
CA LEU A 275 25.85 -15.22 20.29
C LEU A 275 26.03 -15.17 18.77
N GLY A 276 25.05 -15.63 18.00
CA GLY A 276 25.01 -15.45 16.56
C GLY A 276 25.08 -13.96 16.22
N ARG A 277 24.25 -13.12 16.85
CA ARG A 277 24.27 -11.67 16.60
C ARG A 277 25.60 -11.02 17.03
N VAL A 278 26.13 -11.42 18.19
CA VAL A 278 27.45 -11.00 18.68
C VAL A 278 28.55 -11.35 17.68
N ALA A 279 28.46 -12.49 17.00
CA ALA A 279 29.44 -12.95 16.02
C ALA A 279 29.42 -12.15 14.69
N GLU A 280 28.44 -11.26 14.48
CA GLU A 280 28.43 -10.35 13.33
C GLU A 280 29.26 -9.09 13.60
N GLU A 281 29.50 -8.74 14.87
CA GLU A 281 30.24 -7.55 15.26
C GLU A 281 31.75 -7.75 15.22
N GLY A 282 32.38 -7.22 14.16
CA GLY A 282 33.81 -7.36 13.89
C GLY A 282 34.76 -6.91 15.02
N LYS A 283 34.32 -5.98 15.86
CA LYS A 283 35.11 -5.42 16.97
C LYS A 283 35.11 -6.30 18.23
N ILE A 284 34.16 -7.23 18.36
CA ILE A 284 34.01 -8.05 19.56
C ILE A 284 34.89 -9.32 19.43
N PRO A 285 35.76 -9.61 20.41
CA PRO A 285 36.57 -10.83 20.39
C PRO A 285 35.71 -12.09 20.63
N GLN A 286 35.91 -13.14 19.82
CA GLN A 286 35.01 -14.31 19.79
C GLN A 286 35.56 -15.55 20.52
N GLN A 287 36.71 -15.45 21.20
CA GLN A 287 37.34 -16.60 21.89
C GLN A 287 36.45 -17.16 23.02
N SER A 288 35.74 -16.31 23.76
CA SER A 288 34.80 -16.74 24.81
C SER A 288 33.58 -17.44 24.21
N THR A 289 33.03 -16.93 23.10
CA THR A 289 31.96 -17.59 22.32
C THR A 289 32.37 -19.01 21.93
N LEU A 290 33.57 -19.19 21.38
CA LEU A 290 34.07 -20.50 20.94
C LEU A 290 34.31 -21.45 22.11
N ARG A 291 34.87 -20.97 23.22
CA ARG A 291 35.02 -21.79 24.43
C ARG A 291 33.67 -22.28 24.95
N PHE A 292 32.66 -21.43 24.91
CA PHE A 292 31.29 -21.79 25.29
C PHE A 292 30.64 -22.78 24.31
N LEU A 293 30.80 -22.59 22.99
CA LEU A 293 30.33 -23.57 22.00
C LEU A 293 31.00 -24.94 22.20
N TYR A 294 32.32 -24.95 22.39
CA TYR A 294 33.07 -26.19 22.61
C TYR A 294 32.61 -26.92 23.88
N SER A 295 32.33 -26.19 24.96
CA SER A 295 31.83 -26.78 26.21
C SER A 295 30.40 -27.30 26.10
N ILE A 296 29.55 -26.75 25.23
CA ILE A 296 28.22 -27.29 24.95
C ILE A 296 28.30 -28.61 24.16
N ILE A 297 29.17 -28.68 23.16
CA ILE A 297 29.21 -29.83 22.24
C ILE A 297 29.98 -31.01 22.87
N THR A 298 30.92 -30.73 23.79
CA THR A 298 31.72 -31.78 24.45
C THR A 298 30.86 -32.61 25.44
N PRO A 299 30.84 -33.96 25.33
CA PRO A 299 29.99 -34.83 26.15
C PRO A 299 30.24 -34.74 27.66
N SER A 300 31.45 -34.35 28.07
CA SER A 300 31.85 -34.20 29.47
C SER A 300 31.12 -33.06 30.20
N SER A 301 30.49 -32.15 29.46
CA SER A 301 29.94 -30.89 29.98
C SER A 301 28.46 -30.69 29.68
N SER A 302 27.92 -31.28 28.60
CA SER A 302 26.48 -31.30 28.34
C SER A 302 26.07 -32.49 27.46
N THR A 303 24.88 -33.06 27.70
CA THR A 303 24.27 -34.09 26.83
C THR A 303 23.26 -33.50 25.84
N LEU A 304 22.96 -32.21 25.94
CA LEU A 304 21.88 -31.55 25.20
C LEU A 304 22.17 -31.48 23.70
N CYS A 305 23.40 -31.17 23.31
CA CYS A 305 23.79 -31.05 21.89
C CYS A 305 23.99 -32.41 21.20
N MET A 306 24.22 -33.48 21.97
CA MET A 306 24.42 -34.83 21.43
C MET A 306 23.11 -35.61 21.28
N SER A 307 21.98 -35.03 21.69
CA SER A 307 20.65 -35.64 21.59
C SER A 307 20.12 -35.78 20.16
N GLY A 308 20.86 -35.28 19.15
CA GLY A 308 20.44 -35.30 17.76
C GLY A 308 19.40 -34.23 17.41
N ASP A 309 19.22 -33.20 18.26
CA ASP A 309 18.32 -32.09 17.96
C ASP A 309 18.84 -31.26 16.78
N TRP A 310 18.19 -31.46 15.63
CA TRP A 310 18.47 -30.75 14.39
C TRP A 310 18.40 -29.22 14.54
N HIS A 311 17.47 -28.69 15.34
CA HIS A 311 17.35 -27.23 15.53
C HIS A 311 18.52 -26.65 16.30
N LEU A 312 18.97 -27.36 17.34
CA LEU A 312 20.11 -26.94 18.13
C LEU A 312 21.41 -26.99 17.31
N GLY A 313 21.60 -28.07 16.55
CA GLY A 313 22.74 -28.21 15.63
C GLY A 313 22.82 -27.08 14.61
N ASN A 314 21.69 -26.71 13.99
CA ASN A 314 21.65 -25.58 13.05
C ASN A 314 22.01 -24.25 13.72
N ARG A 315 21.54 -23.99 14.94
CA ARG A 315 21.90 -22.76 15.67
C ARG A 315 23.39 -22.68 15.97
N VAL A 316 24.03 -23.80 16.33
CA VAL A 316 25.49 -23.84 16.51
C VAL A 316 26.20 -23.56 15.18
N LEU A 317 25.77 -24.22 14.10
CA LEU A 317 26.32 -23.99 12.75
C LEU A 317 26.10 -22.56 12.27
N ALA A 318 25.00 -21.91 12.62
CA ALA A 318 24.72 -20.52 12.29
C ALA A 318 25.73 -19.57 12.95
N VAL A 319 26.09 -19.80 14.23
CA VAL A 319 27.16 -19.06 14.90
C VAL A 319 28.50 -19.33 14.21
N CYS A 320 28.84 -20.60 13.95
CA CYS A 320 30.07 -20.97 13.24
C CYS A 320 30.17 -20.30 11.87
N ARG A 321 29.07 -20.26 11.10
CA ARG A 321 29.00 -19.62 9.78
C ARG A 321 29.30 -18.12 9.84
N ARG A 322 28.79 -17.41 10.86
CA ARG A 322 29.07 -15.98 11.06
C ARG A 322 30.56 -15.78 11.42
N LEU A 323 31.11 -16.67 12.25
CA LEU A 323 32.53 -16.66 12.60
C LEU A 323 33.47 -16.93 11.40
N LEU A 324 33.04 -17.74 10.42
CA LEU A 324 33.80 -17.98 9.18
C LEU A 324 34.00 -16.71 8.34
N VAL A 325 33.12 -15.72 8.45
CA VAL A 325 33.20 -14.45 7.71
C VAL A 325 33.76 -13.31 8.59
N HIS A 326 34.04 -13.60 9.86
CA HIS A 326 34.44 -12.58 10.82
C HIS A 326 35.83 -11.98 10.53
N PRO A 327 36.04 -10.66 10.71
CA PRO A 327 37.33 -10.02 10.48
C PRO A 327 38.49 -10.62 11.29
N SER A 328 38.21 -11.13 12.49
CA SER A 328 39.22 -11.73 13.37
C SER A 328 39.45 -13.24 13.18
N LEU A 329 39.03 -13.82 12.04
CA LEU A 329 39.10 -15.26 11.76
C LEU A 329 40.47 -15.88 12.09
N ASP A 330 41.57 -15.20 11.76
CA ASP A 330 42.94 -15.69 12.02
C ASP A 330 43.19 -16.05 13.49
N SER A 331 42.59 -15.29 14.41
CA SER A 331 42.73 -15.51 15.87
C SER A 331 41.83 -16.62 16.43
N VAL A 332 40.86 -17.07 15.63
CA VAL A 332 39.83 -18.03 16.04
C VAL A 332 39.78 -19.28 15.16
N LEU A 333 40.66 -19.39 14.16
CA LEU A 333 40.68 -20.47 13.17
C LEU A 333 40.79 -21.85 13.82
N VAL A 334 41.75 -22.04 14.73
CA VAL A 334 41.98 -23.35 15.37
C VAL A 334 40.79 -23.77 16.25
N PRO A 335 40.31 -22.95 17.21
CA PRO A 335 39.15 -23.32 18.01
C PRO A 335 37.87 -23.56 17.17
N LEU A 336 37.68 -22.81 16.09
CA LEU A 336 36.53 -23.01 15.19
C LEU A 336 36.65 -24.32 14.41
N ALA A 337 37.85 -24.65 13.92
CA ALA A 337 38.12 -25.93 13.25
C ALA A 337 37.87 -27.12 14.19
N ASP A 338 38.30 -27.04 15.44
CA ASP A 338 38.08 -28.07 16.45
C ASP A 338 36.58 -28.33 16.69
N ILE A 339 35.78 -27.26 16.79
CA ILE A 339 34.32 -27.36 16.96
C ILE A 339 33.67 -28.04 15.75
N LEU A 340 33.99 -27.58 14.54
CA LEU A 340 33.41 -28.13 13.30
C LEU A 340 33.82 -29.60 13.09
N GLN A 341 35.06 -29.95 13.41
CA GLN A 341 35.53 -31.33 13.38
C GLN A 341 34.80 -32.20 14.42
N HIS A 342 34.61 -31.67 15.63
CA HIS A 342 33.90 -32.39 16.68
C HIS A 342 32.43 -32.66 16.31
N LEU A 343 31.72 -31.67 15.73
CA LEU A 343 30.36 -31.84 15.20
C LEU A 343 30.30 -32.87 14.08
N THR A 344 31.27 -32.85 13.16
CA THR A 344 31.35 -33.82 12.05
C THR A 344 31.46 -35.27 12.55
N CYS A 345 32.18 -35.50 13.65
CA CYS A 345 32.47 -36.84 14.15
C CYS A 345 31.45 -37.37 15.16
N HIS A 346 30.79 -36.49 15.93
CA HIS A 346 30.05 -36.91 17.14
C HIS A 346 28.57 -36.47 17.19
N HIS A 347 28.11 -35.58 16.32
CA HIS A 347 26.71 -35.13 16.36
C HIS A 347 25.74 -36.26 15.95
N GLY A 348 24.54 -36.32 16.52
CA GLY A 348 23.59 -37.42 16.25
C GLY A 348 22.89 -37.36 14.89
N ASP A 349 22.77 -36.16 14.31
CA ASP A 349 22.10 -35.90 13.03
C ASP A 349 23.10 -35.82 11.85
N ILE A 350 22.78 -36.52 10.74
CA ILE A 350 23.65 -36.64 9.55
C ILE A 350 23.74 -35.32 8.79
N ASP A 351 22.65 -34.57 8.66
CA ASP A 351 22.65 -33.31 7.92
C ASP A 351 23.60 -32.32 8.61
N ILE A 352 23.53 -32.21 9.94
CA ILE A 352 24.43 -31.36 10.72
C ILE A 352 25.89 -31.78 10.56
N GLN A 353 26.19 -33.09 10.54
CA GLN A 353 27.56 -33.60 10.30
C GLN A 353 28.09 -33.17 8.93
N ASP A 354 27.28 -33.30 7.88
CA ASP A 354 27.68 -32.96 6.51
C ASP A 354 27.87 -31.46 6.33
N HIS A 355 27.01 -30.63 6.95
CA HIS A 355 27.18 -29.18 6.95
C HIS A 355 28.43 -28.75 7.73
N ALA A 356 28.69 -29.37 8.90
CA ALA A 356 29.91 -29.12 9.66
C ALA A 356 31.17 -29.50 8.85
N ARG A 357 31.13 -30.63 8.14
CA ARG A 357 32.21 -31.09 7.24
C ARG A 357 32.45 -30.12 6.10
N LEU A 358 31.39 -29.61 5.49
CA LEU A 358 31.48 -28.59 4.45
C LEU A 358 32.17 -27.33 4.99
N TYR A 359 31.70 -26.80 6.12
CA TYR A 359 32.29 -25.62 6.75
C TYR A 359 33.76 -25.83 7.15
N TYR A 360 34.11 -27.01 7.68
CA TYR A 360 35.49 -27.37 8.00
C TYR A 360 36.37 -27.42 6.74
N THR A 361 35.85 -27.98 5.65
CA THR A 361 36.55 -28.03 4.36
C THR A 361 36.76 -26.63 3.79
N LEU A 362 35.73 -25.77 3.85
CA LEU A 362 35.84 -24.38 3.39
C LEU A 362 36.88 -23.59 4.21
N LEU A 363 36.87 -23.76 5.54
CA LEU A 363 37.83 -23.11 6.44
C LEU A 363 39.28 -23.51 6.15
N THR A 364 39.52 -24.78 5.80
CA THR A 364 40.88 -25.32 5.59
C THR A 364 41.41 -25.13 4.16
N THR A 365 40.53 -24.93 3.17
CA THR A 365 40.91 -24.90 1.74
C THR A 365 40.82 -23.54 1.07
N LEU A 366 40.02 -22.61 1.60
CA LEU A 366 39.82 -21.29 1.00
C LEU A 366 40.57 -20.19 1.75
N SER A 367 40.99 -19.15 1.01
CA SER A 367 41.42 -17.90 1.63
C SER A 367 40.23 -17.13 2.20
N GLN A 368 40.46 -16.28 3.21
CA GLN A 368 39.40 -15.50 3.88
C GLN A 368 38.55 -14.69 2.88
N GLU A 369 39.16 -14.04 1.88
CA GLU A 369 38.43 -13.31 0.83
C GLU A 369 37.49 -14.21 0.01
N LYS A 370 37.94 -15.43 -0.33
CA LYS A 370 37.13 -16.40 -1.08
C LYS A 370 36.04 -16.99 -0.20
N LEU A 371 36.34 -17.26 1.06
CA LEU A 371 35.40 -17.76 2.06
C LEU A 371 34.28 -16.75 2.29
N ALA A 372 34.64 -15.47 2.51
CA ALA A 372 33.70 -14.36 2.57
C ALA A 372 32.91 -14.26 1.27
N GLY A 373 33.52 -14.31 0.09
CA GLY A 373 32.79 -14.27 -1.19
C GLY A 373 31.81 -15.42 -1.42
N VAL A 374 32.13 -16.63 -0.95
CA VAL A 374 31.26 -17.82 -1.04
C VAL A 374 30.09 -17.72 -0.05
N LEU A 375 30.34 -17.21 1.17
CA LEU A 375 29.36 -17.15 2.25
C LEU A 375 28.55 -15.83 2.32
N ALA A 376 29.07 -14.72 1.80
CA ALA A 376 28.48 -13.38 1.89
C ALA A 376 27.38 -13.10 0.84
N ARG A 377 26.96 -14.11 0.07
CA ARG A 377 25.78 -13.98 -0.82
C ARG A 377 24.51 -13.83 0.03
N GLY A 378 24.22 -12.58 0.40
CA GLY A 378 23.11 -12.16 1.25
C GLY A 378 23.23 -10.74 1.81
N ALA A 379 24.43 -10.15 1.86
CA ALA A 379 24.60 -8.77 2.32
C ALA A 379 24.53 -7.78 1.13
N THR A 380 23.57 -6.87 1.20
CA THR A 380 23.31 -5.80 0.24
C THR A 380 24.41 -4.73 0.29
N GLU A 381 25.34 -4.73 -0.66
CA GLU A 381 26.09 -3.53 -1.01
C GLU A 381 25.35 -2.75 -2.10
N ARG A 382 25.11 -1.46 -1.80
CA ARG A 382 24.42 -0.47 -2.63
C ARG A 382 24.88 -0.53 -4.10
N GLY A 383 23.93 -0.74 -5.01
CA GLY A 383 23.95 -0.10 -6.33
C GLY A 383 24.41 -0.90 -7.55
N ARG A 384 24.80 -2.18 -7.45
CA ARG A 384 25.07 -2.98 -8.67
C ARG A 384 24.74 -4.46 -8.49
N GLN A 385 23.46 -4.80 -8.61
CA GLN A 385 22.94 -6.16 -8.61
C GLN A 385 23.28 -6.87 -9.93
N ILE A 386 24.45 -7.51 -10.00
CA ILE A 386 24.62 -8.69 -10.84
C ILE A 386 25.37 -9.72 -10.01
N LYS A 387 24.67 -10.82 -9.67
CA LYS A 387 25.16 -12.20 -9.81
C LYS A 387 24.18 -13.20 -9.19
N THR A 388 23.46 -13.91 -10.07
CA THR A 388 23.11 -15.32 -9.97
C THR A 388 22.92 -15.85 -8.55
N ARG A 389 21.66 -15.84 -8.08
CA ARG A 389 21.24 -16.64 -6.92
C ARG A 389 21.50 -18.11 -7.25
N SER A 390 22.51 -18.69 -6.60
CA SER A 390 22.74 -20.13 -6.63
C SER A 390 21.64 -20.80 -5.81
N LEU A 391 21.09 -21.91 -6.30
CA LEU A 391 20.08 -22.73 -5.62
C LEU A 391 20.54 -23.24 -4.23
N SER A 392 21.79 -23.01 -3.86
CA SER A 392 22.34 -23.18 -2.51
C SER A 392 21.76 -22.22 -1.45
N CYS A 393 20.88 -21.27 -1.82
CA CYS A 393 20.14 -20.42 -0.88
C CYS A 393 18.79 -21.03 -0.42
N ILE A 394 18.47 -22.26 -0.85
CA ILE A 394 17.35 -23.07 -0.31
C ILE A 394 17.79 -23.72 1.02
N VAL A 395 18.38 -22.93 1.91
CA VAL A 395 18.68 -23.35 3.29
C VAL A 395 17.79 -22.52 4.19
N ALA A 396 17.16 -23.18 5.16
CA ALA A 396 16.03 -22.68 5.95
C ALA A 396 16.25 -21.39 6.77
N GLU A 397 17.46 -20.81 6.74
CA GLU A 397 17.87 -19.77 7.70
C GLU A 397 18.43 -18.48 7.08
N SER A 398 18.27 -18.23 5.77
CA SER A 398 18.57 -16.89 5.25
C SER A 398 17.34 -15.99 5.31
N GLU A 399 17.47 -14.79 5.87
CA GLU A 399 16.44 -13.73 5.73
C GLU A 399 16.08 -13.47 4.26
N GLY A 400 17.01 -13.77 3.34
CA GLY A 400 16.77 -13.77 1.89
C GLY A 400 15.72 -14.79 1.43
N LEU A 401 15.59 -15.95 2.08
CA LEU A 401 14.55 -16.96 1.79
C LEU A 401 13.19 -16.46 2.27
N THR A 402 13.10 -15.94 3.51
CA THR A 402 11.87 -15.34 4.02
C THR A 402 11.44 -14.17 3.14
N ARG A 403 12.37 -13.29 2.74
CA ARG A 403 12.09 -12.19 1.81
C ARG A 403 11.68 -12.69 0.42
N ALA A 404 12.23 -13.77 -0.09
CA ALA A 404 11.85 -14.34 -1.39
C ALA A 404 10.48 -15.04 -1.37
N LEU A 405 10.10 -15.64 -0.24
CA LEU A 405 8.81 -16.30 -0.04
C LEU A 405 7.69 -15.32 0.36
N THR A 406 8.04 -14.10 0.76
CA THR A 406 7.06 -13.05 1.11
C THR A 406 6.71 -12.25 -0.13
N ILE A 407 5.40 -12.06 -0.36
CA ILE A 407 4.91 -11.12 -1.37
C ILE A 407 5.02 -9.71 -0.78
N HIS A 408 5.90 -8.89 -1.33
CA HIS A 408 6.11 -7.51 -0.89
C HIS A 408 5.01 -6.60 -1.43
N ARG A 409 4.57 -5.61 -0.67
CA ARG A 409 3.53 -4.68 -1.12
C ARG A 409 4.16 -3.36 -1.55
N THR A 410 3.77 -2.85 -2.72
CA THR A 410 4.21 -1.54 -3.21
C THR A 410 3.34 -0.43 -2.63
N GLU A 411 3.92 0.70 -2.26
CA GLU A 411 3.16 1.88 -1.78
C GLU A 411 2.41 2.59 -2.91
N LYS A 412 2.97 2.60 -4.12
CA LYS A 412 2.39 3.23 -5.31
C LYS A 412 2.23 2.21 -6.43
N ALA A 413 1.28 2.45 -7.34
CA ALA A 413 1.09 1.63 -8.54
C ALA A 413 2.35 1.70 -9.42
N VAL A 414 2.89 0.54 -9.80
CA VAL A 414 4.14 0.42 -10.60
C VAL A 414 3.88 0.51 -12.11
N PHE A 415 2.68 0.14 -12.52
CA PHE A 415 2.19 0.27 -13.89
C PHE A 415 0.69 0.55 -13.86
N SER A 416 0.12 0.93 -14.99
CA SER A 416 -1.31 1.16 -15.16
C SER A 416 -1.81 0.49 -16.43
N VAL A 417 -3.11 0.28 -16.48
CA VAL A 417 -3.82 -0.29 -17.63
C VAL A 417 -4.53 0.86 -18.32
N VAL A 418 -4.12 1.19 -19.55
CA VAL A 418 -4.65 2.33 -20.33
C VAL A 418 -5.46 1.78 -21.49
N VAL A 419 -6.61 2.41 -21.78
CA VAL A 419 -7.45 2.03 -22.92
C VAL A 419 -6.67 2.22 -24.22
N VAL A 420 -6.65 1.21 -25.08
CA VAL A 420 -6.19 1.40 -26.46
C VAL A 420 -7.33 2.07 -27.20
N ASN A 421 -7.17 3.35 -27.52
CA ASN A 421 -8.04 4.00 -28.50
C ASN A 421 -7.87 3.22 -29.80
N SER A 422 -8.84 2.37 -30.10
CA SER A 422 -8.86 1.65 -31.36
C SER A 422 -9.16 2.67 -32.44
N GLU A 423 -8.13 3.28 -33.02
CA GLU A 423 -8.26 3.74 -34.39
C GLU A 423 -8.69 2.54 -35.22
N THR A 424 -9.87 2.65 -35.82
CA THR A 424 -10.43 1.69 -36.79
C THR A 424 -10.63 0.27 -36.26
N HIS A 425 -11.89 -0.11 -36.05
CA HIS A 425 -12.30 -1.49 -36.23
C HIS A 425 -11.65 -2.03 -37.49
N GLN A 426 -10.78 -3.03 -37.31
CA GLN A 426 -10.06 -3.68 -38.40
C GLN A 426 -11.07 -4.11 -39.46
N HIS A 427 -10.85 -3.58 -40.66
CA HIS A 427 -11.40 -4.03 -41.92
C HIS A 427 -11.44 -5.57 -41.96
N THR A 428 -12.59 -6.14 -41.63
CA THR A 428 -12.89 -7.52 -41.98
C THR A 428 -13.57 -7.46 -43.34
N HIS A 429 -12.75 -7.60 -44.38
CA HIS A 429 -13.12 -7.88 -45.77
C HIS A 429 -14.50 -7.37 -46.22
N ALA A 430 -14.53 -6.14 -46.73
CA ALA A 430 -15.43 -5.83 -47.84
C ALA A 430 -15.01 -6.71 -49.03
N MET A 431 -15.56 -7.91 -49.13
CA MET A 431 -15.80 -8.48 -50.44
C MET A 431 -16.91 -7.64 -51.05
N SER A 432 -16.62 -7.05 -52.21
CA SER A 432 -17.59 -6.31 -53.03
C SER A 432 -18.93 -7.06 -53.04
N GLU A 433 -19.95 -6.48 -52.41
CA GLU A 433 -21.34 -6.81 -52.74
C GLU A 433 -21.59 -6.26 -54.14
N SER A 434 -21.17 -7.05 -55.14
CA SER A 434 -21.54 -6.86 -56.53
C SER A 434 -23.02 -7.18 -56.67
N ASP A 435 -23.78 -6.16 -57.08
CA ASP A 435 -25.03 -6.21 -57.84
C ASP A 435 -25.66 -7.61 -57.98
N LEU A 436 -26.68 -7.86 -57.16
CA LEU A 436 -27.73 -8.83 -57.50
C LEU A 436 -29.10 -8.17 -57.27
N PRO A 437 -30.09 -8.47 -58.14
CA PRO A 437 -31.16 -7.56 -58.46
C PRO A 437 -32.15 -7.38 -57.31
N GLN A 438 -32.67 -6.16 -57.21
CA GLN A 438 -33.92 -5.83 -56.53
C GLN A 438 -35.00 -6.82 -56.98
N ASN A 439 -35.31 -7.79 -56.14
CA ASN A 439 -36.63 -8.40 -56.15
C ASN A 439 -37.45 -7.59 -55.16
N ASP A 440 -38.32 -6.75 -55.71
CA ASP A 440 -39.49 -6.21 -55.04
C ASP A 440 -40.33 -7.41 -54.57
N ALA A 441 -40.04 -7.91 -53.37
CA ALA A 441 -40.90 -8.83 -52.67
C ALA A 441 -41.96 -7.97 -51.96
N ASP A 442 -43.19 -8.06 -52.45
CA ASP A 442 -44.40 -7.55 -51.81
C ASP A 442 -44.31 -7.68 -50.28
N ASN A 443 -44.52 -6.55 -49.59
CA ASN A 443 -44.60 -6.45 -48.13
C ASN A 443 -45.76 -7.33 -47.61
N ASN A 444 -45.51 -8.62 -47.41
CA ASN A 444 -46.37 -9.46 -46.60
C ASN A 444 -45.99 -9.25 -45.11
N PRO A 445 -46.96 -8.93 -44.24
CA PRO A 445 -46.70 -8.76 -42.81
C PRO A 445 -46.17 -10.04 -42.14
N ASP A 446 -46.41 -11.22 -42.73
CA ASP A 446 -45.92 -12.51 -42.26
C ASP A 446 -44.40 -12.64 -42.37
N ASP A 447 -43.76 -12.09 -43.41
CA ASP A 447 -42.30 -12.17 -43.58
C ASP A 447 -41.56 -11.34 -42.53
N ALA A 448 -42.14 -10.23 -42.09
CA ALA A 448 -41.56 -9.38 -41.04
C ALA A 448 -41.61 -10.03 -39.65
N ASN A 449 -42.68 -10.78 -39.34
CA ASN A 449 -42.79 -11.52 -38.09
C ASN A 449 -41.80 -12.70 -38.06
N ILE A 450 -41.60 -13.39 -39.20
CA ILE A 450 -40.61 -14.45 -39.34
C ILE A 450 -39.19 -13.90 -39.08
N ILE A 451 -38.87 -12.70 -39.56
CA ILE A 451 -37.57 -12.04 -39.32
C ILE A 451 -37.38 -11.73 -37.83
N LEU A 452 -38.40 -11.21 -37.14
CA LEU A 452 -38.34 -10.90 -35.71
C LEU A 452 -38.21 -12.17 -34.85
N GLU A 453 -38.94 -13.22 -35.17
CA GLU A 453 -38.84 -14.53 -34.50
C GLU A 453 -37.47 -15.17 -34.74
N ALA A 454 -36.94 -15.10 -35.96
CA ALA A 454 -35.60 -15.57 -36.28
C ALA A 454 -34.51 -14.77 -35.54
N TYR A 455 -34.70 -13.46 -35.36
CA TYR A 455 -33.83 -12.63 -34.53
C TYR A 455 -33.81 -13.10 -33.08
N ARG A 456 -34.99 -13.18 -32.46
CA ARG A 456 -35.15 -13.58 -31.05
C ARG A 456 -34.73 -15.01 -30.77
N GLY A 457 -34.89 -15.90 -31.75
CA GLY A 457 -34.44 -17.29 -31.67
C GLY A 457 -32.95 -17.44 -31.35
N GLN A 458 -32.13 -16.45 -31.75
CA GLN A 458 -30.68 -16.46 -31.49
C GLN A 458 -30.32 -16.26 -30.02
N PHE A 459 -31.15 -15.56 -29.23
CA PHE A 459 -30.88 -15.33 -27.81
C PHE A 459 -31.04 -16.60 -26.94
N ASN A 460 -31.60 -17.67 -27.49
CA ASN A 460 -31.73 -18.96 -26.80
C ASN A 460 -30.42 -19.77 -26.83
N ASP A 461 -29.44 -19.37 -27.65
CA ASP A 461 -28.11 -19.96 -27.66
C ASP A 461 -27.27 -19.35 -26.51
N PRO A 462 -26.78 -20.16 -25.55
CA PRO A 462 -26.01 -19.66 -24.40
C PRO A 462 -24.68 -18.98 -24.78
N ASP A 463 -24.16 -19.21 -26.00
CA ASP A 463 -22.91 -18.60 -26.49
C ASP A 463 -23.18 -17.34 -27.36
N PHE A 464 -24.44 -16.93 -27.55
CA PHE A 464 -24.78 -15.81 -28.43
C PHE A 464 -24.42 -14.45 -27.83
N ALA A 465 -23.56 -13.70 -28.52
CA ALA A 465 -23.26 -12.27 -28.36
C ALA A 465 -23.12 -11.77 -26.90
N SER A 466 -22.74 -12.65 -25.98
CA SER A 466 -22.75 -12.38 -24.54
C SER A 466 -21.40 -11.84 -24.03
N GLU A 467 -20.42 -11.62 -24.90
CA GLU A 467 -19.06 -11.24 -24.51
C GLU A 467 -18.60 -9.96 -25.21
N ILE A 468 -18.14 -8.99 -24.43
CA ILE A 468 -17.53 -7.73 -24.87
C ILE A 468 -16.03 -7.84 -24.68
N THR A 469 -15.25 -7.62 -25.73
CA THR A 469 -13.77 -7.66 -25.65
C THR A 469 -13.20 -6.25 -25.70
N LEU A 470 -12.62 -5.79 -24.58
CA LEU A 470 -11.95 -4.50 -24.46
C LEU A 470 -10.43 -4.66 -24.53
N SER A 471 -9.76 -3.83 -25.32
CA SER A 471 -8.30 -3.89 -25.48
C SER A 471 -7.63 -2.76 -24.69
N TYR A 472 -6.68 -3.13 -23.83
CA TYR A 472 -5.91 -2.22 -23.00
C TYR A 472 -4.40 -2.43 -23.21
N GLN A 473 -3.60 -1.41 -22.92
CA GLN A 473 -2.13 -1.48 -22.89
C GLN A 473 -1.64 -1.34 -21.45
N LEU A 474 -0.65 -2.14 -21.06
CA LEU A 474 0.07 -1.90 -19.81
C LEU A 474 1.18 -0.89 -20.04
N VAL A 475 1.19 0.16 -19.22
CA VAL A 475 2.18 1.24 -19.27
C VAL A 475 2.82 1.39 -17.91
N HIS A 476 4.14 1.56 -17.85
CA HIS A 476 4.82 1.89 -16.60
C HIS A 476 4.36 3.26 -16.07
N THR A 477 4.12 3.36 -14.77
CA THR A 477 3.90 4.66 -14.13
C THR A 477 5.24 5.39 -13.96
N GLN A 478 5.23 6.72 -13.90
CA GLN A 478 6.42 7.58 -13.85
C GLN A 478 7.25 7.47 -12.55
N ALA A 479 7.08 6.42 -11.74
CA ALA A 479 7.85 6.22 -10.53
C ALA A 479 9.30 5.80 -10.86
N ASN A 480 10.27 6.65 -10.49
CA ASN A 480 11.71 6.53 -10.75
C ASN A 480 12.44 5.44 -9.94
N ASP A 481 11.82 4.28 -9.74
CA ASP A 481 12.51 3.14 -9.13
C ASP A 481 13.02 2.19 -10.22
N CYS A 482 14.34 2.03 -10.28
CA CYS A 482 15.01 1.17 -11.25
C CYS A 482 14.77 -0.32 -10.96
N CYS A 483 14.32 -0.70 -9.76
CA CYS A 483 14.01 -2.10 -9.46
C CYS A 483 12.80 -2.63 -10.26
N PHE A 484 11.97 -1.73 -10.79
CA PHE A 484 10.78 -2.06 -11.57
C PHE A 484 10.93 -1.87 -13.08
N ASP A 485 12.15 -1.73 -13.59
CA ASP A 485 12.39 -1.57 -15.04
C ASP A 485 12.01 -2.83 -15.84
N GLN A 486 12.09 -4.00 -15.21
CA GLN A 486 11.79 -5.30 -15.82
C GLN A 486 10.90 -6.14 -14.91
N LEU A 487 9.66 -6.34 -15.35
CA LEU A 487 8.65 -7.12 -14.65
C LEU A 487 8.40 -8.43 -15.40
N PHE A 488 8.24 -9.51 -14.66
CA PHE A 488 8.04 -10.85 -15.18
C PHE A 488 6.83 -11.53 -14.50
N SER A 489 6.22 -12.46 -15.22
CA SER A 489 5.11 -13.31 -14.71
C SER A 489 4.01 -12.50 -14.02
N ILE A 490 3.59 -11.41 -14.66
CA ILE A 490 2.58 -10.50 -14.12
C ILE A 490 1.23 -11.22 -14.18
N ARG A 491 0.57 -11.38 -13.03
CA ARG A 491 -0.80 -11.86 -12.92
C ARG A 491 -1.69 -10.72 -12.49
N LEU A 492 -2.61 -10.32 -13.36
CA LEU A 492 -3.65 -9.34 -13.09
C LEU A 492 -4.87 -10.04 -12.52
N HIS A 493 -5.34 -9.54 -11.39
CA HIS A 493 -6.58 -9.94 -10.74
C HIS A 493 -7.57 -8.79 -10.80
N PHE A 494 -8.84 -9.11 -11.04
CA PHE A 494 -9.91 -8.14 -11.19
C PHE A 494 -11.05 -8.46 -10.23
N SER A 495 -11.55 -7.44 -9.54
CA SER A 495 -12.74 -7.53 -8.70
C SER A 495 -13.75 -6.46 -9.10
N LEU A 496 -14.99 -6.87 -9.33
CA LEU A 496 -16.11 -6.01 -9.69
C LEU A 496 -16.65 -5.27 -8.46
N THR A 497 -17.08 -4.03 -8.63
CA THR A 497 -17.80 -3.28 -7.59
C THR A 497 -19.30 -3.55 -7.56
N ASP A 498 -19.83 -4.16 -8.61
CA ASP A 498 -21.25 -4.38 -8.84
C ASP A 498 -21.51 -5.73 -9.52
N ASP A 499 -22.78 -6.15 -9.54
CA ASP A 499 -23.22 -7.42 -10.11
C ASP A 499 -23.65 -7.29 -11.59
N HIS A 500 -23.27 -6.21 -12.29
CA HIS A 500 -23.68 -5.99 -13.67
C HIS A 500 -22.97 -6.92 -14.66
N TYR A 501 -21.81 -7.47 -14.30
CA TYR A 501 -21.00 -8.37 -15.12
C TYR A 501 -20.66 -9.66 -14.37
N GLU A 502 -20.34 -10.73 -15.11
CA GLU A 502 -19.80 -11.96 -14.51
C GLU A 502 -18.34 -11.77 -14.05
N GLU A 503 -17.93 -12.56 -13.06
CA GLU A 503 -16.57 -12.54 -12.52
C GLU A 503 -15.52 -12.80 -13.62
N LEU A 504 -14.49 -11.98 -13.63
CA LEU A 504 -13.40 -12.07 -14.59
C LEU A 504 -12.30 -13.02 -14.13
N SER A 505 -11.80 -13.83 -15.07
CA SER A 505 -10.63 -14.66 -14.82
C SER A 505 -9.34 -13.84 -14.78
N ASP A 506 -8.40 -14.24 -13.93
CA ASP A 506 -7.06 -13.66 -13.88
C ASP A 506 -6.36 -13.69 -15.24
N LEU A 507 -5.64 -12.61 -15.56
CA LEU A 507 -4.87 -12.50 -16.80
C LEU A 507 -3.37 -12.61 -16.51
N SER A 508 -2.67 -13.45 -17.27
CA SER A 508 -1.22 -13.66 -17.13
C SER A 508 -0.48 -13.01 -18.29
N ILE A 509 0.47 -12.13 -17.95
CA ILE A 509 1.31 -11.38 -18.88
C ILE A 509 2.77 -11.78 -18.60
N PRO A 510 3.50 -12.26 -19.61
CA PRO A 510 4.82 -12.86 -19.39
C PRO A 510 5.86 -11.84 -18.93
N CYS A 511 5.87 -10.64 -19.52
CA CYS A 511 6.82 -9.60 -19.19
C CYS A 511 6.30 -8.19 -19.55
N LEU A 512 6.79 -7.19 -18.81
CA LEU A 512 6.67 -5.77 -19.13
C LEU A 512 8.04 -5.12 -18.90
N PHE A 513 8.52 -4.39 -19.90
CA PHE A 513 9.81 -3.69 -19.86
C PHE A 513 9.58 -2.20 -20.09
N ARG A 514 10.31 -1.37 -19.34
CA ARG A 514 10.23 0.10 -19.47
C ARG A 514 10.63 0.61 -20.86
N GLU A 515 11.66 0.02 -21.45
CA GLU A 515 12.15 0.34 -22.81
C GLU A 515 11.77 -0.76 -23.82
N GLY A 516 10.55 -1.28 -23.75
CA GLY A 516 10.09 -2.40 -24.59
C GLY A 516 8.71 -2.19 -25.22
N PRO A 517 8.26 -3.13 -26.06
CA PRO A 517 6.92 -3.10 -26.62
C PRO A 517 5.88 -3.24 -25.50
N LEU A 518 4.87 -2.36 -25.51
CA LEU A 518 3.78 -2.36 -24.53
C LEU A 518 2.83 -3.53 -24.82
N PRO A 519 2.64 -4.48 -23.89
CA PRO A 519 1.78 -5.63 -24.10
C PRO A 519 0.31 -5.19 -24.12
N VAL A 520 -0.41 -5.66 -25.13
CA VAL A 520 -1.86 -5.45 -25.27
C VAL A 520 -2.60 -6.58 -24.56
N VAL A 521 -3.51 -6.21 -23.67
CA VAL A 521 -4.35 -7.10 -22.87
C VAL A 521 -5.78 -7.00 -23.35
N LYS A 522 -6.38 -8.15 -23.63
CA LYS A 522 -7.79 -8.26 -24.04
C LYS A 522 -8.63 -8.73 -22.86
N LEU A 523 -9.42 -7.82 -22.32
CA LEU A 523 -10.37 -8.09 -21.25
C LEU A 523 -11.68 -8.58 -21.87
N ARG A 524 -12.16 -9.75 -21.44
CA ARG A 524 -13.39 -10.37 -21.93
C ARG A 524 -14.47 -10.27 -20.84
N LEU A 525 -15.49 -9.47 -21.08
CA LEU A 525 -16.54 -9.12 -20.14
C LEU A 525 -17.86 -9.76 -20.56
N LYS A 526 -18.57 -10.41 -19.64
CA LYS A 526 -19.92 -10.93 -19.88
C LYS A 526 -20.95 -10.12 -19.09
N PRO A 527 -21.70 -9.20 -19.71
CA PRO A 527 -22.70 -8.41 -19.01
C PRO A 527 -23.93 -9.23 -18.67
N ARG A 528 -24.35 -9.16 -17.40
CA ARG A 528 -25.71 -9.50 -16.95
C ARG A 528 -26.67 -8.34 -17.18
N GLN A 529 -26.16 -7.12 -17.04
CA GLN A 529 -26.88 -5.89 -17.28
C GLN A 529 -25.99 -4.91 -18.07
N PRO A 530 -26.53 -4.21 -19.09
CA PRO A 530 -25.76 -3.32 -19.95
C PRO A 530 -25.52 -1.94 -19.31
N PHE A 531 -24.97 -1.92 -18.10
CA PHE A 531 -24.63 -0.70 -17.38
C PHE A 531 -23.11 -0.47 -17.36
N PRO A 532 -22.64 0.79 -17.25
CA PRO A 532 -21.23 1.05 -17.00
C PRO A 532 -20.80 0.46 -15.65
N THR A 533 -19.55 -0.01 -15.56
CA THR A 533 -19.01 -0.63 -14.33
C THR A 533 -17.58 -0.15 -14.06
N THR A 534 -17.15 -0.32 -12.81
CA THR A 534 -15.77 -0.04 -12.39
C THR A 534 -15.11 -1.32 -11.89
N LEU A 535 -13.96 -1.64 -12.47
CA LEU A 535 -13.16 -2.81 -12.12
C LEU A 535 -12.01 -2.39 -11.22
N GLN A 536 -11.94 -2.93 -10.01
CA GLN A 536 -10.74 -2.83 -9.19
C GLN A 536 -9.73 -3.86 -9.68
N ALA A 537 -8.48 -3.43 -9.88
CA ALA A 537 -7.42 -4.29 -10.40
C ALA A 537 -6.24 -4.34 -9.43
N SER A 538 -5.68 -5.52 -9.25
CA SER A 538 -4.42 -5.73 -8.55
C SER A 538 -3.51 -6.63 -9.37
N ALA A 539 -2.21 -6.56 -9.10
CA ALA A 539 -1.26 -7.40 -9.80
C ALA A 539 -0.22 -7.99 -8.87
N ILE A 540 0.11 -9.25 -9.14
CA ILE A 540 1.27 -9.93 -8.56
C ILE A 540 2.30 -10.14 -9.67
N PHE A 541 3.54 -9.73 -9.45
CA PHE A 541 4.60 -9.87 -10.44
C PHE A 541 5.95 -10.14 -9.78
N THR A 542 6.91 -10.57 -10.58
CA THR A 542 8.28 -10.82 -10.13
C THR A 542 9.22 -9.84 -10.82
N THR A 543 10.12 -9.23 -10.05
CA THR A 543 11.15 -8.32 -10.55
C THR A 543 12.43 -9.07 -10.92
N GLN A 544 13.37 -8.42 -11.60
CA GLN A 544 14.64 -9.04 -12.03
C GLN A 544 15.47 -9.59 -10.86
N ASP A 545 15.31 -9.02 -9.66
CA ASP A 545 15.91 -9.51 -8.43
C ASP A 545 15.25 -10.79 -7.89
N GLY A 546 14.18 -11.29 -8.50
CA GLY A 546 13.47 -12.50 -8.12
C GLY A 546 12.61 -12.36 -6.87
N LEU A 547 12.25 -11.13 -6.47
CA LEU A 547 11.24 -10.89 -5.44
C LEU A 547 9.84 -10.83 -6.06
N SER A 548 8.85 -11.33 -5.31
CA SER A 548 7.44 -11.22 -5.69
C SER A 548 6.82 -10.00 -5.06
N TRP A 549 6.14 -9.20 -5.86
CA TRP A 549 5.51 -7.95 -5.45
C TRP A 549 4.02 -8.00 -5.73
N HIS A 550 3.25 -7.32 -4.89
CA HIS A 550 1.84 -7.05 -5.04
C HIS A 550 1.63 -5.54 -5.14
N THR A 551 0.96 -5.11 -6.21
CA THR A 551 0.59 -3.71 -6.44
C THR A 551 -0.91 -3.57 -6.67
N VAL A 552 -1.48 -2.48 -6.18
CA VAL A 552 -2.87 -2.11 -6.45
C VAL A 552 -2.86 -1.11 -7.60
N LEU A 553 -3.63 -1.40 -8.64
CA LEU A 553 -3.70 -0.60 -9.86
C LEU A 553 -4.84 0.43 -9.76
N PRO A 554 -4.79 1.53 -10.54
CA PRO A 554 -5.94 2.40 -10.71
C PRO A 554 -7.17 1.63 -11.20
N ALA A 555 -8.34 2.03 -10.73
CA ALA A 555 -9.60 1.42 -11.14
C ALA A 555 -9.83 1.60 -12.65
N ILE A 556 -10.28 0.54 -13.32
CA ILE A 556 -10.57 0.54 -14.75
C ILE A 556 -12.07 0.79 -14.92
N CYS A 557 -12.43 1.95 -15.45
CA CYS A 557 -13.81 2.30 -15.74
C CYS A 557 -14.20 1.79 -17.12
N VAL A 558 -15.25 0.97 -17.19
CA VAL A 558 -15.89 0.57 -18.44
C VAL A 558 -17.00 1.56 -18.73
N ALA A 559 -16.76 2.44 -19.71
CA ALA A 559 -17.72 3.47 -20.10
C ALA A 559 -18.89 2.87 -20.87
N PHE A 560 -20.06 3.52 -20.81
CA PHE A 560 -21.28 3.04 -21.45
C PHE A 560 -21.11 2.81 -22.97
N GLN A 561 -20.43 3.71 -23.67
CA GLN A 561 -20.15 3.59 -25.11
C GLN A 561 -19.30 2.38 -25.50
N GLN A 562 -18.53 1.80 -24.57
CA GLN A 562 -17.69 0.62 -24.82
C GLN A 562 -18.50 -0.69 -24.78
N VAL A 563 -19.76 -0.62 -24.35
CA VAL A 563 -20.70 -1.75 -24.29
C VAL A 563 -21.46 -1.90 -25.62
N PHE A 564 -21.39 -0.89 -26.50
CA PHE A 564 -22.16 -0.87 -27.74
C PHE A 564 -21.66 -1.95 -28.70
N ALA A 565 -22.59 -2.75 -29.20
CA ALA A 565 -22.34 -3.74 -30.24
C ALA A 565 -23.20 -3.43 -31.48
N PRO A 566 -22.70 -3.73 -32.69
CA PRO A 566 -23.53 -3.69 -33.89
C PRO A 566 -24.65 -4.73 -33.79
N LEU A 567 -25.72 -4.52 -34.55
CA LEU A 567 -26.83 -5.47 -34.62
C LEU A 567 -26.31 -6.89 -34.93
N PRO A 568 -26.51 -7.87 -34.03
CA PRO A 568 -26.09 -9.25 -34.26
C PRO A 568 -27.09 -9.91 -35.21
N ALA A 569 -26.92 -9.64 -36.50
CA ALA A 569 -27.75 -10.19 -37.57
C ALA A 569 -27.09 -11.45 -38.17
N PRO A 570 -27.89 -12.47 -38.55
CA PRO A 570 -27.41 -13.60 -39.33
C PRO A 570 -26.69 -13.15 -40.60
N SER A 571 -25.61 -13.83 -40.99
CA SER A 571 -24.79 -13.46 -42.16
C SER A 571 -25.56 -13.48 -43.49
N ALA A 572 -26.71 -14.16 -43.55
CA ALA A 572 -27.60 -14.18 -44.72
C ALA A 572 -28.48 -12.92 -44.85
N TRP A 573 -28.50 -12.03 -43.86
CA TRP A 573 -29.36 -10.85 -43.87
C TRP A 573 -28.74 -9.67 -44.60
N GLY A 574 -29.38 -9.26 -45.70
CA GLY A 574 -29.09 -8.01 -46.38
C GLY A 574 -29.63 -6.78 -45.63
N ARG A 575 -29.32 -5.59 -46.15
CA ARG A 575 -29.73 -4.31 -45.55
C ARG A 575 -31.25 -4.17 -45.39
N SER A 576 -32.04 -4.63 -46.36
CA SER A 576 -33.50 -4.58 -46.33
C SER A 576 -34.09 -5.36 -45.13
N SER A 577 -33.54 -6.53 -44.80
CA SER A 577 -33.98 -7.32 -43.65
C SER A 577 -33.67 -6.65 -42.32
N LYS A 578 -32.51 -5.97 -42.22
CA LYS A 578 -32.14 -5.18 -41.03
C LYS A 578 -33.06 -3.96 -40.83
N LEU A 579 -33.46 -3.31 -41.92
CA LEU A 579 -34.42 -2.20 -41.89
C LEU A 579 -35.82 -2.67 -41.45
N ILE A 580 -36.30 -3.80 -41.98
CA ILE A 580 -37.58 -4.39 -41.54
C ILE A 580 -37.54 -4.71 -40.04
N LEU A 581 -36.44 -5.28 -39.54
CA LEU A 581 -36.28 -5.53 -38.11
C LEU A 581 -36.30 -4.23 -37.28
N PHE A 582 -35.61 -3.19 -37.73
CA PHE A 582 -35.58 -1.89 -37.03
C PHE A 582 -36.99 -1.29 -36.89
N GLU A 583 -37.78 -1.26 -37.97
CA GLU A 583 -39.15 -0.74 -37.93
C GLU A 583 -40.03 -1.54 -36.97
N ARG A 584 -39.93 -2.87 -36.99
CA ARG A 584 -40.70 -3.72 -36.09
C ARG A 584 -40.35 -3.55 -34.63
N LEU A 585 -39.05 -3.50 -34.30
CA LEU A 585 -38.59 -3.23 -32.93
C LEU A 585 -39.03 -1.84 -32.46
N TRP A 586 -38.96 -0.84 -33.35
CA TRP A 586 -39.41 0.51 -33.05
C TRP A 586 -40.91 0.55 -32.73
N ASP A 587 -41.75 -0.04 -33.58
CA ASP A 587 -43.20 -0.08 -33.38
C ASP A 587 -43.58 -0.83 -32.09
N GLU A 588 -42.90 -1.94 -31.79
CA GLU A 588 -43.12 -2.72 -30.57
C GLU A 588 -42.76 -1.91 -29.32
N ILE A 589 -41.60 -1.26 -29.29
CA ILE A 589 -41.16 -0.44 -28.15
C ILE A 589 -42.07 0.79 -27.95
N CYS A 590 -42.55 1.39 -29.05
CA CYS A 590 -43.50 2.50 -29.00
C CYS A 590 -44.91 2.08 -28.56
N SER A 591 -45.26 0.79 -28.57
CA SER A 591 -46.60 0.29 -28.25
C SER A 591 -46.92 0.14 -26.75
N GLU A 592 -46.11 0.74 -25.87
CA GLU A 592 -46.26 0.82 -24.40
C GLU A 592 -46.33 -0.55 -23.67
N SER A 593 -45.29 -1.38 -23.80
CA SER A 593 -45.09 -2.54 -22.93
C SER A 593 -44.07 -2.25 -21.81
N GLY A 594 -44.51 -2.26 -20.55
CA GLY A 594 -43.70 -2.42 -19.34
C GLY A 594 -42.40 -1.61 -19.23
N ASP A 595 -41.28 -2.22 -19.65
CA ASP A 595 -39.93 -1.68 -19.50
C ASP A 595 -39.47 -0.80 -20.68
N CYS A 596 -40.26 -0.72 -21.75
CA CYS A 596 -40.00 0.09 -22.94
C CYS A 596 -40.18 1.59 -22.65
N ALA A 597 -39.33 2.43 -23.26
CA ALA A 597 -39.44 3.87 -23.15
C ALA A 597 -39.01 4.59 -24.44
N VAL A 598 -39.65 5.72 -24.69
CA VAL A 598 -39.34 6.63 -25.80
C VAL A 598 -38.91 7.98 -25.23
N SER A 599 -37.89 8.60 -25.82
CA SER A 599 -37.37 9.91 -25.43
C SER A 599 -36.97 10.72 -26.66
N LEU A 600 -36.85 12.04 -26.49
CA LEU A 600 -36.39 12.96 -27.52
C LEU A 600 -35.22 13.77 -26.98
N PHE A 601 -34.10 13.77 -27.72
CA PHE A 601 -32.95 14.63 -27.46
C PHE A 601 -32.77 15.61 -28.63
N CYS A 602 -32.69 16.90 -28.32
CA CYS A 602 -32.55 17.96 -29.31
C CYS A 602 -31.26 18.75 -29.04
N CYS A 603 -30.49 19.02 -30.09
CA CYS A 603 -29.32 19.90 -30.01
C CYS A 603 -29.15 20.72 -31.29
N GLN A 604 -28.47 21.86 -31.19
CA GLN A 604 -28.12 22.70 -32.34
C GLN A 604 -26.91 22.08 -33.04
N LEU A 605 -27.13 21.50 -34.23
CA LEU A 605 -26.09 20.88 -35.05
C LEU A 605 -26.38 21.18 -36.52
N GLU A 606 -25.36 21.65 -37.24
CA GLU A 606 -25.43 21.81 -38.70
C GLU A 606 -25.28 20.46 -39.42
N ASP A 607 -25.75 20.38 -40.67
CA ASP A 607 -25.72 19.16 -41.50
C ASP A 607 -24.31 18.57 -41.67
N ALA A 608 -23.29 19.43 -41.81
CA ALA A 608 -21.89 19.02 -41.90
C ALA A 608 -21.37 18.43 -40.59
N ALA A 609 -21.78 19.01 -39.45
CA ALA A 609 -21.42 18.54 -38.12
C ALA A 609 -22.08 17.17 -37.84
N LEU A 610 -23.36 17.01 -38.18
CA LEU A 610 -24.09 15.74 -38.08
C LEU A 610 -23.46 14.64 -38.92
N SER A 611 -23.03 14.96 -40.15
CA SER A 611 -22.32 14.02 -41.02
C SER A 611 -21.01 13.55 -40.38
N SER A 612 -20.20 14.47 -39.86
CA SER A 612 -18.93 14.14 -39.17
C SER A 612 -19.15 13.31 -37.89
N LEU A 613 -20.21 13.60 -37.13
CA LEU A 613 -20.59 12.85 -35.94
C LEU A 613 -20.99 11.42 -36.31
N SER A 614 -21.76 11.26 -37.39
CA SER A 614 -22.21 9.97 -37.87
C SER A 614 -21.06 9.07 -38.32
N GLU A 615 -20.09 9.62 -39.06
CA GLU A 615 -18.90 8.90 -39.51
C GLU A 615 -18.03 8.43 -38.33
N LYS A 616 -17.91 9.28 -37.30
CA LYS A 616 -17.02 9.02 -36.16
C LYS A 616 -17.63 8.09 -35.11
N HIS A 617 -18.92 8.21 -34.81
CA HIS A 617 -19.55 7.56 -33.66
C HIS A 617 -20.65 6.55 -34.02
N PHE A 618 -21.36 6.71 -35.15
CA PHE A 618 -22.53 5.89 -35.49
C PHE A 618 -22.34 4.93 -36.65
N LEU A 619 -21.29 5.10 -37.46
CA LEU A 619 -21.01 4.31 -38.66
C LEU A 619 -21.05 2.78 -38.43
N PRO A 620 -20.51 2.22 -37.32
CA PRO A 620 -20.60 0.77 -37.06
C PRO A 620 -22.01 0.25 -36.77
N TYR A 621 -22.94 1.15 -36.41
CA TYR A 621 -24.26 0.85 -35.88
C TYR A 621 -25.40 1.30 -36.81
N LEU A 622 -25.07 1.83 -37.99
CA LEU A 622 -26.00 2.40 -38.94
C LEU A 622 -26.75 1.31 -39.72
N ILE A 623 -28.07 1.45 -39.84
CA ILE A 623 -28.93 0.53 -40.60
C ILE A 623 -29.41 1.18 -41.92
N SER A 624 -29.67 2.49 -41.92
CA SER A 624 -30.03 3.26 -43.12
C SER A 624 -28.82 3.58 -44.00
N ASP A 625 -29.04 3.95 -45.27
CA ASP A 625 -27.97 4.49 -46.11
C ASP A 625 -27.67 5.95 -45.71
N LEU A 626 -26.39 6.33 -45.68
CA LEU A 626 -25.96 7.72 -45.49
C LEU A 626 -26.45 8.62 -46.64
N SER A 627 -26.81 8.04 -47.80
CA SER A 627 -27.37 8.79 -48.93
C SER A 627 -28.84 9.22 -48.76
N HIS A 628 -29.58 8.64 -47.82
CA HIS A 628 -30.97 9.01 -47.53
C HIS A 628 -31.00 10.24 -46.61
N LYS A 629 -31.23 11.41 -47.21
CA LYS A 629 -31.15 12.73 -46.53
C LYS A 629 -32.25 13.02 -45.50
N GLU A 630 -33.28 12.19 -45.39
CA GLU A 630 -34.47 12.51 -44.59
C GLU A 630 -34.41 11.97 -43.15
N GLU A 631 -33.79 10.81 -42.91
CA GLU A 631 -33.78 10.17 -41.59
C GLU A 631 -32.65 9.13 -41.47
N LEU A 632 -31.77 9.30 -40.48
CA LEU A 632 -30.74 8.30 -40.14
C LEU A 632 -31.25 7.35 -39.06
N LYS A 633 -31.09 6.04 -39.28
CA LYS A 633 -31.53 4.97 -38.39
C LYS A 633 -30.31 4.23 -37.83
N VAL A 634 -30.12 4.32 -36.52
CA VAL A 634 -28.99 3.73 -35.78
C VAL A 634 -29.53 2.79 -34.71
N LEU A 635 -28.91 1.62 -34.56
CA LEU A 635 -29.29 0.64 -33.54
C LEU A 635 -28.06 0.21 -32.75
N PHE A 636 -28.08 0.46 -31.45
CA PHE A 636 -27.12 -0.10 -30.50
C PHE A 636 -27.68 -1.39 -29.92
N PHE A 637 -26.99 -2.49 -30.17
CA PHE A 637 -27.21 -3.71 -29.43
C PHE A 637 -26.41 -3.67 -28.14
N LEU A 638 -27.07 -3.95 -27.03
CA LEU A 638 -26.49 -3.94 -25.69
C LEU A 638 -26.64 -5.34 -25.10
N PRO A 639 -25.56 -6.15 -25.07
CA PRO A 639 -25.62 -7.49 -24.51
C PRO A 639 -26.10 -7.46 -23.03
N PRO A 640 -26.94 -8.42 -22.60
CA PRO A 640 -27.24 -9.66 -23.31
C PRO A 640 -28.39 -9.58 -24.33
N GLN A 641 -29.40 -8.70 -24.14
CA GLN A 641 -30.63 -8.70 -24.96
C GLN A 641 -31.29 -7.31 -25.10
N SER A 642 -30.63 -6.22 -24.72
CA SER A 642 -31.23 -4.88 -24.74
C SER A 642 -30.89 -4.10 -26.02
N HIS A 643 -31.76 -3.16 -26.39
CA HIS A 643 -31.66 -2.39 -27.63
C HIS A 643 -31.92 -0.92 -27.38
N VAL A 644 -31.11 -0.06 -28.00
CA VAL A 644 -31.37 1.38 -28.10
C VAL A 644 -31.41 1.75 -29.58
N LEU A 645 -32.58 2.20 -30.03
CA LEU A 645 -32.84 2.61 -31.40
C LEU A 645 -32.87 4.14 -31.46
N LEU A 646 -32.26 4.71 -32.50
CA LEU A 646 -32.25 6.14 -32.77
C LEU A 646 -32.80 6.42 -34.16
N ARG A 647 -33.73 7.38 -34.25
CA ARG A 647 -34.14 8.03 -35.49
C ARG A 647 -33.72 9.49 -35.44
N ILE A 648 -32.74 9.83 -36.27
CA ILE A 648 -32.13 11.16 -36.28
C ILE A 648 -32.65 11.92 -37.50
N LYS A 649 -33.19 13.11 -37.27
CA LYS A 649 -33.71 14.02 -38.31
C LYS A 649 -33.15 15.41 -38.10
N LEU A 650 -32.90 16.13 -39.19
CA LEU A 650 -32.54 17.54 -39.18
C LEU A 650 -33.80 18.36 -39.46
N GLU A 651 -34.19 19.25 -38.55
CA GLU A 651 -35.39 20.09 -38.67
C GLU A 651 -35.03 21.56 -38.46
N GLU A 652 -35.20 22.37 -39.50
CA GLU A 652 -34.92 23.81 -39.61
C GLU A 652 -33.51 24.26 -39.16
N ASP A 653 -33.18 24.17 -37.86
CA ASP A 653 -31.89 24.55 -37.23
C ASP A 653 -31.46 23.60 -36.08
N ALA A 654 -32.13 22.46 -35.86
CA ALA A 654 -31.81 21.52 -34.78
C ALA A 654 -31.83 20.06 -35.25
N ALA A 655 -30.95 19.24 -34.68
CA ALA A 655 -30.95 17.80 -34.85
C ALA A 655 -31.83 17.14 -33.79
N HIS A 656 -32.84 16.39 -34.23
CA HIS A 656 -33.77 15.64 -33.40
C HIS A 656 -33.38 14.17 -33.34
N PHE A 657 -32.93 13.72 -32.17
CA PHE A 657 -32.61 12.33 -31.87
C PHE A 657 -33.81 11.70 -31.14
N ASN A 658 -34.67 11.02 -31.89
CA ASN A 658 -35.74 10.22 -31.29
C ASN A 658 -35.13 8.91 -30.80
N ILE A 659 -35.31 8.58 -29.53
CA ILE A 659 -34.72 7.41 -28.86
C ILE A 659 -35.84 6.46 -28.47
N ALA A 660 -35.72 5.19 -28.83
CA ALA A 660 -36.58 4.12 -28.35
C ALA A 660 -35.69 3.04 -27.70
N THR A 661 -36.03 2.61 -26.48
CA THR A 661 -35.29 1.57 -25.75
C THR A 661 -36.25 0.56 -25.15
N ASP A 662 -35.87 -0.72 -25.16
CA ASP A 662 -36.59 -1.79 -24.48
C ASP A 662 -36.37 -1.81 -22.96
N LYS A 663 -35.44 -0.97 -22.47
CA LYS A 663 -35.13 -0.80 -21.04
C LYS A 663 -34.99 0.67 -20.67
N TRP A 664 -35.97 1.21 -19.97
CA TRP A 664 -36.05 2.63 -19.60
C TRP A 664 -34.86 3.14 -18.78
N GLN A 665 -34.24 2.26 -17.96
CA GLN A 665 -33.09 2.60 -17.10
C GLN A 665 -31.84 3.02 -17.89
N LEU A 666 -31.80 2.78 -19.21
CA LEU A 666 -30.71 3.19 -20.08
C LEU A 666 -30.82 4.65 -20.54
N LEU A 667 -32.00 5.27 -20.42
CA LEU A 667 -32.25 6.64 -20.90
C LEU A 667 -31.30 7.70 -20.31
N PRO A 668 -30.97 7.70 -19.00
CA PRO A 668 -30.02 8.66 -18.45
C PRO A 668 -28.60 8.48 -19.03
N HIS A 669 -28.18 7.23 -19.27
CA HIS A 669 -26.85 6.92 -19.79
C HIS A 669 -26.70 7.30 -21.26
N ILE A 670 -27.72 7.02 -22.09
CA ILE A 670 -27.72 7.45 -23.49
C ILE A 670 -27.79 8.98 -23.61
N ASN A 671 -28.55 9.65 -22.74
CA ASN A 671 -28.61 11.11 -22.72
C ASN A 671 -27.24 11.72 -22.38
N SER A 672 -26.56 11.19 -21.36
CA SER A 672 -25.20 11.62 -21.01
C SER A 672 -24.20 11.37 -22.13
N TYR A 673 -24.32 10.24 -22.84
CA TYR A 673 -23.48 9.93 -23.99
C TYR A 673 -23.72 10.92 -25.14
N LEU A 674 -24.97 11.17 -25.52
CA LEU A 674 -25.34 12.12 -26.56
C LEU A 674 -24.83 13.53 -26.24
N LEU A 675 -25.04 14.01 -25.01
CA LEU A 675 -24.49 15.29 -24.55
C LEU A 675 -22.96 15.39 -24.74
N THR A 676 -22.23 14.32 -24.39
CA THR A 676 -20.75 14.31 -24.48
C THR A 676 -20.26 14.40 -25.92
N ILE A 677 -20.88 13.65 -26.84
CA ILE A 677 -20.45 13.63 -28.24
C ILE A 677 -20.88 14.90 -28.98
N THR A 678 -21.99 15.54 -28.58
CA THR A 678 -22.47 16.78 -29.21
C THR A 678 -21.75 18.02 -28.66
N SER A 679 -21.37 18.07 -27.38
CA SER A 679 -20.63 19.21 -26.80
C SER A 679 -19.18 19.27 -27.29
N SER A 680 -18.56 18.12 -27.57
CA SER A 680 -17.16 18.03 -28.05
C SER A 680 -16.94 18.67 -29.43
N GLN A 681 -18.00 19.03 -30.16
CA GLN A 681 -17.91 19.71 -31.45
C GLN A 681 -17.99 21.25 -31.33
N GLU A 682 -18.53 21.79 -30.24
CA GLU A 682 -18.55 23.25 -30.00
C GLU A 682 -17.12 23.79 -29.75
N ASP A 683 -16.25 23.00 -29.11
CA ASP A 683 -14.86 23.38 -28.81
C ASP A 683 -13.92 23.37 -30.03
N ALA A 684 -14.32 22.80 -31.17
CA ALA A 684 -13.52 22.79 -32.40
C ALA A 684 -13.60 24.11 -33.21
N HIS A 685 -14.44 25.05 -32.78
CA HIS A 685 -14.65 26.35 -33.42
C HIS A 685 -14.38 27.55 -32.49
N SER A 686 -13.58 27.36 -31.44
CA SER A 686 -13.03 28.44 -30.59
C SER A 686 -11.59 28.79 -30.98
#